data_AF-A0A2T7P529-F1
#
_entry.id   AF-A0A2T7P529-F1
#
_cell.length_a   1.000
_cell.length_b   1.000
_cell.length_c   1.000
_cell.angle_alpha   90.00
_cell.angle_beta   90.00
_cell.angle_gamma   90.00
#
_symmetry.space_group_name_H-M   'P 1'
#
loop_
_entity.id
_entity.type
_entity.pdbx_description
1 polymer ?
#
loop_
_entity_poly.entity_id
_entity_poly.type
_entity_poly.pdbx_seq_one_letter_code
_entity_poly.pdbx_strand_id
1 'polypeptide(L)'
;MSGSFKKALKSNQKVHRERSQPEARAHLGPLEKKKDYKARAEDFQKKRDTLKALKKKAESRNPDEFYFNMVSTQKVDGVHKKRKEKEETTTEEQQLLMEREDLRYVQWKRTVELKKIEKLKSSLQLLDPEFKQNKHTIFVDTEKEVSECARNAASRATVIRNAPPEVQEEMEKVYSQLAKRYERLRELTIISQKLEMNIHLTKDKTSKKKLVAAETKEAAASYRCGVMLAMGMCPLPLMVLAMLAAALPTSVSCNGHFLNSFAVEVHGGQETVERVAKELGFIIKRQLPHIGAYVFEHPSVSKRSKRSAENHLQLLKSHPKVRYAQQEVELTRVKRRIIHDKQLELPIREIKDSSVYHRVEMPPLSSRELEEQMSFNDPFYNDMWYLRNRGQSGGEKYIDLNVEVAWASGFTGKGVVVCILDDGVDHTHPDLVANYDPEASADLNDVDDIDGDPMPNKTTPGNSHGTRCAGEVSAAADNDVCGVGIAYNAKIGGIRVLDGRVTDSLEGEALQFKTNYIDIFSASWGPNDDGKTMEAPHHYAAAALQNGVKYGRNGLGNIYVWATGNGGMNGDNCNADGYVSSIETLSVGSINDWGHRPFYMENCTSTIAVVPTGGEEYRGQEVEMGKVKLKVVTTDINGGCIENFQGTSSAAPLAAGCLANVLQANPSLTWRDVQHVVVHGTRIPSVDNSWTINGGGHHISHEFGFGLMDCGKMVQIAQEWSNVPEQHICQHSRHSGQKLEYGGHISDTIYTDGCKEDKSKWIQHLEHVQIYVKLITRRRGDTRIVLTSPSGTRSEVLSKRPKDDFTGEWEFTFMTVHCWDENPDGKWVLDIYDEPAANSPSSSNDGHFIEWKLTLLGTAGDRYGRELSKKVRTRHSFKPSENTVARIKREETEAAINVQVKRASSEKIQKAGESPQSFSSDVDTLFDQLRDLIKEEESKTHEKRVLKQQESSMLSKESHDREFSQPNVNLKSVPHEKKTFLDELLRQLDTISKNPDLGHDKSLKKSQSSRFSEAIKHHKTEDSEEQEVAEDLAKLMHYLKKE
;
A
#
# COMPACT_ATOMS: atom_id res chain seq x y z
N MET A 1 33.74 12.29 -62.75
CA MET A 1 35.21 12.38 -62.89
C MET A 1 35.82 11.11 -62.31
N SER A 2 36.52 10.38 -63.17
CA SER A 2 36.66 8.92 -63.15
C SER A 2 37.61 8.34 -62.08
N GLY A 3 37.32 7.10 -61.67
CA GLY A 3 38.21 6.24 -60.89
C GLY A 3 39.54 5.86 -61.56
N SER A 4 39.89 6.52 -62.67
CA SER A 4 41.15 6.34 -63.39
C SER A 4 42.35 6.91 -62.62
N PHE A 5 42.16 7.96 -61.80
CA PHE A 5 43.27 8.52 -61.00
C PHE A 5 43.64 7.67 -59.78
N LYS A 6 42.70 6.90 -59.20
CA LYS A 6 42.97 5.99 -58.08
C LYS A 6 43.78 4.74 -58.48
N LYS A 7 43.83 4.39 -59.77
CA LYS A 7 44.64 3.26 -60.28
C LYS A 7 46.07 3.66 -60.63
N ALA A 8 46.32 4.92 -60.98
CA ALA A 8 47.66 5.42 -61.31
C ALA A 8 48.60 5.47 -60.08
N LEU A 9 48.06 5.70 -58.88
CA LEU A 9 48.85 5.72 -57.63
C LEU A 9 49.33 4.34 -57.15
N LYS A 10 48.91 3.23 -57.80
CA LYS A 10 49.33 1.86 -57.42
C LYS A 10 50.49 1.30 -58.25
N SER A 11 50.99 2.01 -59.26
CA SER A 11 52.08 1.50 -60.11
C SER A 11 53.47 1.53 -59.45
N ASN A 12 53.63 2.23 -58.31
CA ASN A 12 54.93 2.39 -57.62
C ASN A 12 55.07 1.57 -56.32
N GLN A 13 54.16 0.65 -56.01
CA GLN A 13 54.34 -0.26 -54.86
C GLN A 13 55.25 -1.43 -55.25
N LYS A 14 56.36 -1.60 -54.52
CA LYS A 14 57.25 -2.77 -54.61
C LYS A 14 56.41 -4.06 -54.53
N VAL A 15 56.52 -4.91 -55.54
CA VAL A 15 55.91 -6.24 -55.55
C VAL A 15 56.65 -7.10 -54.52
N HIS A 16 56.06 -7.25 -53.33
CA HIS A 16 56.52 -8.23 -52.36
C HIS A 16 56.22 -9.64 -52.90
N ARG A 17 57.24 -10.31 -53.45
CA ARG A 17 57.18 -11.73 -53.75
C ARG A 17 57.25 -12.50 -52.43
N GLU A 18 56.19 -13.23 -52.08
CA GLU A 18 56.15 -14.09 -50.90
C GLU A 18 57.28 -15.14 -50.97
N ARG A 19 57.96 -15.36 -49.84
CA ARG A 19 59.05 -16.35 -49.71
C ARG A 19 58.48 -17.76 -49.91
N SER A 20 59.18 -18.61 -50.66
CA SER A 20 58.80 -20.02 -50.86
C SER A 20 58.74 -20.79 -49.54
N GLN A 21 57.87 -21.81 -49.47
CA GLN A 21 57.73 -22.65 -48.29
C GLN A 21 59.05 -23.38 -47.98
N PRO A 22 59.53 -23.38 -46.72
CA PRO A 22 60.73 -24.12 -46.33
C PRO A 22 60.55 -25.63 -46.55
N GLU A 23 61.57 -26.26 -47.13
CA GLU A 23 61.56 -27.67 -47.56
C GLU A 23 61.25 -28.65 -46.41
N ALA A 24 61.74 -28.35 -45.20
CA ALA A 24 61.47 -29.12 -43.98
C ALA A 24 59.96 -29.23 -43.64
N ARG A 25 59.14 -28.30 -44.15
CA ARG A 25 57.69 -28.25 -43.89
C ARG A 25 56.84 -28.74 -45.08
N ALA A 26 57.45 -29.24 -46.15
CA ALA A 26 56.71 -29.69 -47.34
C ALA A 26 55.77 -30.88 -47.04
N HIS A 27 56.12 -31.71 -46.07
CA HIS A 27 55.31 -32.86 -45.63
C HIS A 27 53.99 -32.49 -44.95
N LEU A 28 53.82 -31.25 -44.48
CA LEU A 28 52.61 -30.76 -43.80
C LEU A 28 51.59 -30.12 -44.75
N GLY A 29 51.80 -30.24 -46.07
CA GLY A 29 50.98 -29.60 -47.09
C GLY A 29 51.31 -28.12 -47.32
N PRO A 30 50.71 -27.47 -48.33
CA PRO A 30 50.97 -26.08 -48.66
C PRO A 30 50.61 -25.15 -47.49
N LEU A 31 51.52 -24.22 -47.16
CA LEU A 31 51.31 -23.25 -46.09
C LEU A 31 50.08 -22.37 -46.41
N GLU A 32 49.03 -22.51 -45.60
CA GLU A 32 47.78 -21.77 -45.81
C GLU A 32 48.05 -20.26 -45.77
N LYS A 33 47.62 -19.54 -46.82
CA LYS A 33 47.78 -18.10 -46.87
C LYS A 33 46.82 -17.44 -45.88
N LYS A 34 47.21 -16.30 -45.32
CA LYS A 34 46.35 -15.51 -44.41
C LYS A 34 44.97 -15.22 -45.00
N LYS A 35 44.89 -15.08 -46.33
CA LYS A 35 43.62 -14.89 -47.06
C LYS A 35 42.72 -16.13 -46.97
N ASP A 36 43.30 -17.32 -47.11
CA ASP A 36 42.57 -18.59 -47.09
C ASP A 36 42.14 -18.95 -45.65
N TYR A 37 43.01 -18.68 -44.67
CA TYR A 37 42.65 -18.79 -43.25
C TYR A 37 41.47 -17.88 -42.90
N LYS A 38 41.48 -16.64 -43.37
CA LYS A 38 40.39 -15.69 -43.12
C LYS A 38 39.09 -16.14 -43.77
N ALA A 39 39.15 -16.66 -45.00
CA ALA A 39 38.00 -17.22 -45.68
C ALA A 39 37.42 -18.45 -44.94
N ARG A 40 38.27 -19.35 -44.43
CA ARG A 40 37.82 -20.48 -43.60
C ARG A 40 37.25 -20.04 -42.26
N ALA A 41 37.87 -19.07 -41.59
CA ALA A 41 37.36 -18.54 -40.33
C ALA A 41 35.98 -17.88 -40.51
N GLU A 42 35.81 -17.10 -41.58
CA GLU A 42 34.52 -16.50 -41.93
C GLU A 42 33.45 -17.57 -42.28
N ASP A 43 33.82 -18.60 -43.05
CA ASP A 43 32.93 -19.72 -43.37
C ASP A 43 32.55 -20.55 -42.13
N PHE A 44 33.49 -20.78 -41.22
CA PHE A 44 33.25 -21.46 -39.94
C PHE A 44 32.31 -20.64 -39.04
N GLN A 45 32.55 -19.34 -38.89
CA GLN A 45 31.67 -18.45 -38.13
C GLN A 45 30.25 -18.46 -38.72
N LYS A 46 30.15 -18.35 -40.06
CA LYS A 46 28.88 -18.37 -40.78
C LYS A 46 28.13 -19.68 -40.57
N LYS A 47 28.81 -20.83 -40.66
CA LYS A 47 28.20 -22.14 -40.40
C LYS A 47 27.74 -22.27 -38.95
N ARG A 48 28.55 -21.83 -37.99
CA ARG A 48 28.21 -21.84 -36.56
C ARG A 48 26.98 -21.00 -36.26
N ASP A 49 26.90 -19.79 -36.82
CA ASP A 49 25.79 -18.89 -36.61
C ASP A 49 24.52 -19.41 -37.32
N THR A 50 24.67 -20.02 -38.50
CA THR A 50 23.57 -20.68 -39.21
C THR A 50 23.01 -21.86 -38.41
N LEU A 51 23.88 -22.69 -37.83
CA LEU A 51 23.47 -23.80 -36.95
C LEU A 51 22.78 -23.31 -35.68
N LYS A 52 23.29 -22.24 -35.06
CA LYS A 52 22.67 -21.63 -33.88
C LYS A 52 21.29 -21.06 -34.19
N ALA A 53 21.13 -20.43 -35.37
CA ALA A 53 19.84 -19.94 -35.84
C ALA A 53 18.86 -21.08 -36.16
N LEU A 54 19.32 -22.16 -36.80
CA LEU A 54 18.49 -23.34 -37.07
C LEU A 54 18.07 -24.05 -35.79
N LYS A 55 18.97 -24.16 -34.80
CA LYS A 55 18.68 -24.75 -33.49
C LYS A 55 17.64 -23.93 -32.73
N LYS A 56 17.80 -22.60 -32.70
CA LYS A 56 16.81 -21.69 -32.11
C LYS A 56 15.45 -21.76 -32.84
N LYS A 57 15.47 -21.92 -34.16
CA LYS A 57 14.25 -22.09 -34.99
C LYS A 57 13.58 -23.45 -34.79
N ALA A 58 14.34 -24.49 -34.46
CA ALA A 58 13.82 -25.80 -34.10
C ALA A 58 13.26 -25.80 -32.67
N GLU A 59 13.95 -25.18 -31.72
CA GLU A 59 13.49 -24.97 -30.34
C GLU A 59 12.22 -24.11 -30.27
N SER A 60 12.07 -23.15 -31.20
CA SER A 60 10.91 -22.27 -31.27
C SER A 60 9.75 -22.81 -32.11
N ARG A 61 9.85 -24.04 -32.65
CA ARG A 61 8.79 -24.63 -33.47
C ARG A 61 7.95 -25.60 -32.66
N ASN A 62 6.63 -25.43 -32.73
CA ASN A 62 5.67 -26.35 -32.14
C ASN A 62 5.83 -27.74 -32.81
N PRO A 63 6.03 -28.84 -32.06
CA PRO A 63 6.15 -30.20 -32.60
C PRO A 63 5.01 -30.59 -33.56
N ASP A 64 3.84 -29.97 -33.44
CA ASP A 64 2.69 -30.22 -34.31
C ASP A 64 2.90 -29.78 -35.77
N GLU A 65 3.71 -28.74 -36.05
CA GLU A 65 3.95 -28.23 -37.41
C GLU A 65 4.67 -29.27 -38.32
N PHE A 66 5.48 -30.15 -37.74
CA PHE A 66 6.17 -31.20 -38.49
C PHE A 66 5.20 -32.29 -38.97
N TYR A 67 4.11 -32.50 -38.22
CA TYR A 67 3.07 -33.46 -38.55
C TYR A 67 2.24 -32.98 -39.76
N PHE A 68 1.86 -31.70 -39.81
CA PHE A 68 0.99 -31.18 -40.87
C PHE A 68 1.59 -31.21 -42.29
N ASN A 69 2.90 -31.00 -42.45
CA ASN A 69 3.55 -31.05 -43.77
C ASN A 69 3.81 -32.48 -44.27
N MET A 70 3.94 -33.46 -43.37
CA MET A 70 4.01 -34.87 -43.75
C MET A 70 2.63 -35.42 -44.15
N VAL A 71 1.55 -34.88 -43.59
CA VAL A 71 0.17 -35.28 -43.92
C VAL A 71 -0.30 -34.64 -45.25
N SER A 72 0.22 -33.47 -45.62
CA SER A 72 -0.16 -32.73 -46.84
C SER A 72 0.66 -33.06 -48.11
N THR A 73 1.71 -33.89 -47.99
CA THR A 73 2.58 -34.28 -49.11
C THR A 73 2.62 -35.78 -49.33
N GLN A 74 2.57 -36.21 -50.60
CA GLN A 74 2.74 -37.61 -51.00
C GLN A 74 4.07 -37.75 -51.73
N LYS A 75 4.84 -38.79 -51.41
CA LYS A 75 6.05 -39.15 -52.18
C LYS A 75 5.62 -39.78 -53.51
N VAL A 76 6.03 -39.16 -54.61
CA VAL A 76 5.95 -39.73 -55.96
C VAL A 76 7.36 -39.69 -56.52
N ASP A 77 7.93 -40.85 -56.83
CA ASP A 77 9.30 -41.04 -57.34
C ASP A 77 10.40 -40.37 -56.47
N GLY A 78 10.30 -40.51 -55.15
CA GLY A 78 11.32 -40.02 -54.21
C GLY A 78 11.26 -38.52 -53.91
N VAL A 79 10.37 -37.77 -54.55
CA VAL A 79 10.17 -36.32 -54.31
C VAL A 79 8.79 -36.08 -53.69
N HIS A 80 8.72 -35.26 -52.63
CA HIS A 80 7.47 -34.89 -52.00
C HIS A 80 6.68 -33.92 -52.89
N LYS A 81 5.49 -34.33 -53.36
CA LYS A 81 4.53 -33.48 -54.07
C LYS A 81 3.30 -33.25 -53.19
N LYS A 82 2.76 -32.03 -53.18
CA LYS A 82 1.55 -31.69 -52.41
C LYS A 82 0.34 -32.47 -52.92
N ARG A 83 -0.46 -33.02 -52.00
CA ARG A 83 -1.71 -33.73 -52.30
C ARG A 83 -2.75 -32.72 -52.84
N LYS A 84 -3.45 -33.01 -53.94
CA LYS A 84 -4.52 -32.11 -54.45
C LYS A 84 -5.63 -31.99 -53.41
N GLU A 85 -5.97 -30.77 -53.03
CA GLU A 85 -6.97 -30.43 -52.01
C GLU A 85 -8.36 -30.94 -52.42
N LYS A 86 -9.05 -31.63 -51.50
CA LYS A 86 -10.51 -31.76 -51.54
C LYS A 86 -11.08 -30.43 -51.05
N GLU A 87 -12.12 -29.91 -51.70
CA GLU A 87 -12.91 -28.79 -51.16
C GLU A 87 -13.51 -29.22 -49.81
N GLU A 88 -12.92 -28.72 -48.72
CA GLU A 88 -13.46 -28.86 -47.38
C GLU A 88 -14.61 -27.87 -47.21
N THR A 89 -15.81 -28.40 -46.99
CA THR A 89 -16.97 -27.59 -46.61
C THR A 89 -16.79 -27.11 -45.17
N THR A 90 -16.41 -25.85 -45.01
CA THR A 90 -16.22 -25.22 -43.70
C THR A 90 -17.57 -25.01 -43.03
N THR A 91 -17.69 -25.36 -41.74
CA THR A 91 -18.92 -25.07 -40.97
C THR A 91 -19.04 -23.56 -40.66
N GLU A 92 -20.26 -23.02 -40.54
CA GLU A 92 -20.49 -21.58 -40.24
C GLU A 92 -19.76 -21.14 -38.96
N GLU A 93 -19.63 -22.01 -37.95
CA GLU A 93 -18.90 -21.72 -36.71
C GLU A 93 -17.39 -21.62 -36.90
N GLN A 94 -16.81 -22.47 -37.77
CA GLN A 94 -15.39 -22.41 -38.11
C GLN A 94 -15.05 -21.14 -38.91
N GLN A 95 -15.94 -20.72 -39.82
CA GLN A 95 -15.77 -19.45 -40.56
C GLN A 95 -15.80 -18.25 -39.61
N LEU A 96 -16.74 -18.22 -38.65
CA LEU A 96 -16.81 -17.19 -37.61
C LEU A 96 -15.59 -17.16 -36.68
N LEU A 97 -14.97 -18.32 -36.42
CA LEU A 97 -13.74 -18.41 -35.64
C LEU A 97 -12.56 -17.78 -36.41
N MET A 98 -12.39 -18.15 -37.69
CA MET A 98 -11.34 -17.61 -38.55
C MET A 98 -11.46 -16.09 -38.74
N GLU A 99 -12.67 -15.57 -38.97
CA GLU A 99 -12.90 -14.11 -39.08
C GLU A 99 -12.53 -13.35 -37.79
N ARG A 100 -12.73 -13.95 -36.61
CA ARG A 100 -12.32 -13.35 -35.32
C ARG A 100 -10.80 -13.35 -35.14
N GLU A 101 -10.11 -14.38 -35.61
CA GLU A 101 -8.66 -14.45 -35.58
C GLU A 101 -8.03 -13.43 -36.53
N ASP A 102 -8.59 -13.28 -37.74
CA ASP A 102 -8.19 -12.26 -38.71
C ASP A 102 -8.38 -10.85 -38.16
N LEU A 103 -9.51 -10.58 -37.48
CA LEU A 103 -9.73 -9.29 -36.82
C LEU A 103 -8.67 -8.99 -35.76
N ARG A 104 -8.33 -9.97 -34.90
CA ARG A 104 -7.28 -9.80 -33.89
C ARG A 104 -5.92 -9.53 -34.53
N TYR A 105 -5.60 -10.20 -35.64
CA TYR A 105 -4.36 -9.97 -36.37
C TYR A 105 -4.29 -8.55 -36.98
N VAL A 106 -5.37 -8.07 -37.58
CA VAL A 106 -5.46 -6.70 -38.12
C VAL A 106 -5.35 -5.65 -37.02
N GLN A 107 -6.00 -5.85 -35.87
CA GLN A 107 -5.89 -4.96 -34.70
C GLN A 107 -4.47 -4.94 -34.11
N TRP A 108 -3.79 -6.09 -34.07
CA TRP A 108 -2.38 -6.16 -33.68
C TRP A 108 -1.48 -5.38 -34.66
N LYS A 109 -1.67 -5.56 -35.97
CA LYS A 109 -0.93 -4.79 -36.99
C LYS A 109 -1.17 -3.29 -36.89
N ARG A 110 -2.40 -2.86 -36.59
CA ARG A 110 -2.74 -1.45 -36.34
C ARG A 110 -1.94 -0.87 -35.17
N THR A 111 -1.84 -1.63 -34.07
CA THR A 111 -1.06 -1.25 -32.88
C THR A 111 0.44 -1.16 -33.17
N VAL A 112 0.98 -2.09 -33.95
CA VAL A 112 2.38 -2.05 -34.40
C VAL A 112 2.64 -0.82 -35.27
N GLU A 113 1.70 -0.42 -36.12
CA GLU A 113 1.88 0.74 -37.00
C GLU A 113 1.77 2.07 -36.24
N LEU A 114 0.90 2.17 -35.23
CA LEU A 114 0.83 3.31 -34.31
C LEU A 114 2.17 3.57 -33.60
N LYS A 115 2.80 2.52 -33.06
CA LYS A 115 4.12 2.63 -32.40
C LYS A 115 5.22 3.13 -33.34
N LYS A 116 5.15 2.78 -34.63
CA LYS A 116 6.10 3.28 -35.64
C LYS A 116 5.85 4.76 -35.97
N ILE A 117 4.61 5.21 -36.01
CA ILE A 117 4.25 6.62 -36.21
C ILE A 117 4.75 7.45 -35.02
N GLU A 118 4.55 6.99 -33.79
CA GLU A 118 5.04 7.67 -32.58
C GLU A 118 6.57 7.80 -32.58
N LYS A 119 7.29 6.73 -32.94
CA LYS A 119 8.75 6.77 -33.06
C LYS A 119 9.25 7.74 -34.14
N LEU A 120 8.52 7.89 -35.25
CA LEU A 120 8.87 8.86 -36.29
C LEU A 120 8.55 10.30 -35.86
N LYS A 121 7.45 10.52 -35.12
CA LYS A 121 7.11 11.84 -34.56
C LYS A 121 8.12 12.32 -33.52
N SER A 122 8.58 11.44 -32.62
CA SER A 122 9.58 11.80 -31.62
C SER A 122 10.90 12.21 -32.27
N SER A 123 11.25 11.63 -33.42
CA SER A 123 12.41 12.03 -34.22
C SER A 123 12.25 13.41 -34.90
N LEU A 124 11.02 13.84 -35.19
CA LEU A 124 10.70 15.12 -35.84
C LEU A 124 10.64 16.31 -34.86
N GLN A 125 10.31 16.06 -33.59
CA GLN A 125 10.30 17.09 -32.53
C GLN A 125 11.65 17.77 -32.29
N LEU A 126 12.76 17.15 -32.73
CA LEU A 126 14.11 17.73 -32.69
C LEU A 126 14.41 18.66 -33.87
N LEU A 127 13.61 18.62 -34.94
CA LEU A 127 13.93 19.24 -36.23
C LEU A 127 12.93 20.33 -36.65
N ASP A 128 11.66 20.27 -36.22
CA ASP A 128 10.60 21.20 -36.65
C ASP A 128 10.03 22.07 -35.51
N PRO A 129 10.14 23.41 -35.60
CA PRO A 129 9.63 24.35 -34.59
C PRO A 129 8.11 24.55 -34.58
N GLU A 130 7.32 24.00 -35.52
CA GLU A 130 5.85 24.12 -35.52
C GLU A 130 5.16 23.21 -34.49
N PHE A 131 5.86 22.20 -33.94
CA PHE A 131 5.28 21.31 -32.93
C PHE A 131 5.40 21.88 -31.51
N LYS A 132 4.32 22.55 -31.06
CA LYS A 132 4.04 23.11 -29.71
C LYS A 132 5.16 23.98 -29.12
N GLN A 133 4.94 25.29 -29.15
CA GLN A 133 5.75 26.28 -28.44
C GLN A 133 5.61 26.12 -26.91
N ASN A 134 6.70 25.69 -26.25
CA ASN A 134 6.85 25.90 -24.81
C ASN A 134 7.28 27.36 -24.56
N LYS A 135 6.51 28.09 -23.74
CA LYS A 135 6.90 29.43 -23.29
C LYS A 135 8.07 29.30 -22.32
N HIS A 136 9.27 29.68 -22.76
CA HIS A 136 10.45 29.74 -21.92
C HIS A 136 10.62 31.17 -21.39
N THR A 137 10.32 31.39 -20.12
CA THR A 137 10.55 32.69 -19.45
C THR A 137 12.03 32.78 -19.11
N ILE A 138 12.70 33.83 -19.59
CA ILE A 138 14.12 34.09 -19.30
C ILE A 138 14.15 35.26 -18.34
N PHE A 139 14.63 35.01 -17.12
CA PHE A 139 14.90 36.05 -16.15
C PHE A 139 16.30 36.59 -16.42
N VAL A 140 16.41 37.90 -16.56
CA VAL A 140 17.64 38.61 -16.86
C VAL A 140 17.72 39.77 -15.89
N ASP A 141 18.90 39.98 -15.33
CA ASP A 141 19.07 40.86 -14.17
C ASP A 141 19.22 42.34 -14.60
N THR A 142 19.47 42.59 -15.90
CA THR A 142 19.63 43.95 -16.44
C THR A 142 18.94 44.15 -17.80
N GLU A 143 18.48 45.38 -18.08
CA GLU A 143 17.82 45.72 -19.35
C GLU A 143 18.71 45.53 -20.60
N LYS A 144 20.04 45.57 -20.44
CA LYS A 144 20.97 45.28 -21.55
C LYS A 144 20.91 43.81 -21.97
N GLU A 145 20.82 42.88 -21.02
CA GLU A 145 20.74 41.44 -21.29
C GLU A 145 19.39 41.04 -21.90
N VAL A 146 18.31 41.75 -21.58
CA VAL A 146 17.01 41.61 -22.26
C VAL A 146 17.15 41.87 -23.77
N SER A 147 17.86 42.94 -24.14
CA SER A 147 18.06 43.33 -25.54
C SER A 147 18.97 42.36 -26.32
N GLU A 148 19.92 41.72 -25.64
CA GLU A 148 20.85 40.74 -26.20
C GLU A 148 20.21 39.35 -26.34
N CYS A 149 19.39 38.94 -25.36
CA CYS A 149 18.60 37.72 -25.41
C CYS A 149 17.54 37.76 -26.53
N ALA A 150 16.90 38.92 -26.73
CA ALA A 150 15.97 39.14 -27.84
C ALA A 150 16.64 39.00 -29.23
N ARG A 151 17.89 39.49 -29.39
CA ARG A 151 18.67 39.29 -30.63
C ARG A 151 19.05 37.83 -30.86
N ASN A 152 19.43 37.10 -29.80
CA ASN A 152 19.81 35.69 -29.89
C ASN A 152 18.62 34.76 -30.15
N ALA A 153 17.44 35.04 -29.58
CA ALA A 153 16.21 34.29 -29.88
C ALA A 153 15.75 34.48 -31.34
N ALA A 154 15.86 35.71 -31.88
CA ALA A 154 15.59 36.00 -33.29
C ALA A 154 16.56 35.23 -34.22
N SER A 155 17.82 35.04 -33.82
CA SER A 155 18.80 34.28 -34.60
C SER A 155 18.46 32.79 -34.72
N ARG A 156 17.86 32.17 -33.68
CA ARG A 156 17.54 30.73 -33.64
C ARG A 156 16.37 30.36 -34.58
N ALA A 157 15.38 31.25 -34.73
CA ALA A 157 14.33 31.11 -35.73
C ALA A 157 14.82 31.35 -37.17
N THR A 158 15.96 32.03 -37.31
CA THR A 158 16.60 32.31 -38.62
C THR A 158 17.54 31.17 -39.04
N VAL A 159 18.17 30.47 -38.09
CA VAL A 159 19.05 29.31 -38.34
C VAL A 159 18.30 28.10 -38.93
N ILE A 160 17.05 27.85 -38.52
CA ILE A 160 16.23 26.74 -39.07
C ILE A 160 15.72 27.07 -40.48
N ARG A 161 15.41 28.34 -40.76
CA ARG A 161 15.04 28.80 -42.11
C ARG A 161 16.21 28.71 -43.12
N ASN A 162 17.44 28.72 -42.63
CA ASN A 162 18.67 28.64 -43.41
C ASN A 162 19.41 27.29 -43.24
N ALA A 163 18.69 26.23 -42.82
CA ALA A 163 19.29 24.91 -42.62
C ALA A 163 19.96 24.40 -43.92
N PRO A 164 21.11 23.70 -43.84
CA PRO A 164 21.79 23.15 -45.00
C PRO A 164 20.85 22.26 -45.83
N PRO A 165 20.99 22.22 -47.18
CA PRO A 165 20.10 21.44 -48.06
C PRO A 165 19.98 19.96 -47.65
N GLU A 166 21.05 19.40 -47.09
CA GLU A 166 21.12 18.02 -46.59
C GLU A 166 20.15 17.75 -45.43
N VAL A 167 19.93 18.73 -44.54
CA VAL A 167 19.02 18.59 -43.39
C VAL A 167 17.56 18.75 -43.82
N GLN A 168 17.29 19.65 -44.76
CA GLN A 168 15.97 19.81 -45.36
C GLN A 168 15.53 18.55 -46.12
N GLU A 169 16.46 17.92 -46.86
CA GLU A 169 16.19 16.66 -47.57
C GLU A 169 15.90 15.49 -46.60
N GLU A 170 16.58 15.42 -45.45
CA GLU A 170 16.26 14.44 -44.42
C GLU A 170 14.90 14.69 -43.76
N MET A 171 14.56 15.94 -43.45
CA MET A 171 13.25 16.30 -42.89
C MET A 171 12.11 15.92 -43.85
N GLU A 172 12.22 16.23 -45.14
CA GLU A 172 11.22 15.86 -46.14
C GLU A 172 11.07 14.33 -46.27
N LYS A 173 12.17 13.57 -46.19
CA LYS A 173 12.12 12.10 -46.19
C LYS A 173 11.34 11.58 -45.00
N VAL A 174 11.60 12.09 -43.80
CA VAL A 174 10.91 11.66 -42.58
C VAL A 174 9.43 12.05 -42.60
N TYR A 175 9.08 13.25 -43.08
CA TYR A 175 7.69 13.66 -43.28
C TYR A 175 6.95 12.79 -44.32
N SER A 176 7.60 12.47 -45.45
CA SER A 176 7.03 11.58 -46.47
C SER A 176 6.79 10.16 -45.91
N GLN A 177 7.68 9.69 -45.03
CA GLN A 177 7.56 8.40 -44.38
C GLN A 177 6.44 8.41 -43.36
N LEU A 178 6.30 9.48 -42.58
CA LEU A 178 5.22 9.67 -41.62
C LEU A 178 3.85 9.65 -42.32
N ALA A 179 3.69 10.38 -43.43
CA ALA A 179 2.47 10.42 -44.23
C ALA A 179 2.06 9.03 -44.73
N LYS A 180 3.01 8.26 -45.32
CA LYS A 180 2.76 6.87 -45.77
C LYS A 180 2.32 5.94 -44.65
N ARG A 181 2.83 6.14 -43.43
CA ARG A 181 2.48 5.32 -42.26
C ARG A 181 1.09 5.65 -41.74
N TYR A 182 0.71 6.93 -41.74
CA TYR A 182 -0.66 7.33 -41.42
C TYR A 182 -1.68 6.78 -42.42
N GLU A 183 -1.36 6.78 -43.71
CA GLU A 183 -2.24 6.19 -44.72
C GLU A 183 -2.43 4.69 -44.46
N ARG A 184 -1.35 3.97 -44.18
CA ARG A 184 -1.42 2.54 -43.82
C ARG A 184 -2.22 2.28 -42.54
N LEU A 185 -2.14 3.18 -41.56
CA LEU A 185 -2.95 3.10 -40.35
C LEU A 185 -4.44 3.28 -40.64
N ARG A 186 -4.77 4.22 -41.54
CA ARG A 186 -6.14 4.46 -42.02
C ARG A 186 -6.70 3.23 -42.73
N GLU A 187 -5.94 2.63 -43.65
CA GLU A 187 -6.30 1.40 -44.34
C GLU A 187 -6.59 0.24 -43.37
N LEU A 188 -5.69 0.00 -42.40
CA LEU A 188 -5.87 -1.05 -41.39
C LEU A 188 -7.10 -0.81 -40.51
N THR A 189 -7.43 0.45 -40.23
CA THR A 189 -8.62 0.82 -39.45
C THR A 189 -9.90 0.53 -40.23
N ILE A 190 -9.92 0.84 -41.52
CA ILE A 190 -11.06 0.54 -42.40
C ILE A 190 -11.27 -0.97 -42.52
N ILE A 191 -10.19 -1.75 -42.68
CA ILE A 191 -10.25 -3.22 -42.74
C ILE A 191 -10.81 -3.80 -41.43
N SER A 192 -10.34 -3.31 -40.27
CA SER A 192 -10.85 -3.71 -38.95
C SER A 192 -12.35 -3.48 -38.84
N GLN A 193 -12.83 -2.30 -39.24
CA GLN A 193 -14.26 -1.94 -39.20
C GLN A 193 -15.11 -2.81 -40.13
N LYS A 194 -14.58 -3.18 -41.31
CA LYS A 194 -15.27 -4.09 -42.25
C LYS A 194 -15.41 -5.51 -41.66
N LEU A 195 -14.34 -6.04 -41.08
CA LEU A 195 -14.35 -7.36 -40.43
C LEU A 195 -15.30 -7.38 -39.22
N GLU A 196 -15.26 -6.34 -38.37
CA GLU A 196 -16.18 -6.19 -37.24
C GLU A 196 -17.65 -6.14 -37.68
N MET A 197 -17.95 -5.39 -38.75
CA MET A 197 -19.30 -5.32 -39.30
C MET A 197 -19.77 -6.65 -39.89
N ASN A 198 -18.91 -7.38 -40.61
CA ASN A 198 -19.26 -8.70 -41.14
C ASN A 198 -19.57 -9.70 -40.03
N ILE A 199 -18.76 -9.75 -38.97
CA ILE A 199 -18.99 -10.59 -37.78
C ILE A 199 -20.31 -10.23 -37.07
N HIS A 200 -20.68 -8.94 -37.04
CA HIS A 200 -21.94 -8.49 -36.47
C HIS A 200 -23.17 -8.81 -37.33
N LEU A 201 -23.02 -8.83 -38.66
CA LEU A 201 -24.10 -9.22 -39.58
C LEU A 201 -24.35 -10.73 -39.56
N THR A 202 -23.30 -11.55 -39.46
CA THR A 202 -23.40 -13.02 -39.42
C THR A 202 -24.00 -13.54 -38.11
N LYS A 203 -23.76 -12.85 -36.98
CA LYS A 203 -24.29 -13.24 -35.65
C LYS A 203 -25.78 -12.96 -35.41
N ASP A 204 -26.35 -11.94 -36.04
CA ASP A 204 -27.68 -11.41 -35.70
C ASP A 204 -28.63 -11.54 -36.91
N LYS A 205 -29.08 -12.78 -37.15
CA LYS A 205 -30.01 -13.15 -38.24
C LYS A 205 -31.48 -12.76 -37.95
N THR A 206 -31.79 -12.33 -36.73
CA THR A 206 -33.16 -12.08 -36.24
C THR A 206 -33.70 -10.68 -36.52
N SER A 207 -32.82 -9.71 -36.79
CA SER A 207 -33.19 -8.29 -36.93
C SER A 207 -33.21 -7.87 -38.40
N LYS A 208 -34.35 -7.40 -38.94
CA LYS A 208 -34.41 -6.82 -40.31
C LYS A 208 -33.64 -5.49 -40.35
N LYS A 209 -32.38 -5.54 -40.78
CA LYS A 209 -31.47 -4.39 -40.92
C LYS A 209 -31.60 -3.80 -42.33
N LYS A 210 -31.83 -2.49 -42.45
CA LYS A 210 -31.86 -1.78 -43.74
C LYS A 210 -30.50 -1.12 -43.97
N LEU A 211 -29.86 -1.41 -45.10
CA LEU A 211 -28.60 -0.77 -45.51
C LEU A 211 -28.84 0.73 -45.68
N VAL A 212 -28.02 1.54 -45.01
CA VAL A 212 -28.06 3.01 -45.05
C VAL A 212 -26.99 3.52 -46.01
N ALA A 213 -25.79 2.95 -45.97
CA ALA A 213 -24.71 3.24 -46.91
C ALA A 213 -23.95 1.96 -47.26
N ALA A 214 -23.72 1.77 -48.56
CA ALA A 214 -22.96 0.64 -49.08
C ALA A 214 -21.47 0.76 -48.73
N GLU A 215 -20.77 -0.37 -48.68
CA GLU A 215 -19.34 -0.43 -48.43
C GLU A 215 -18.57 0.33 -49.52
N THR A 216 -17.57 1.13 -49.12
CA THR A 216 -16.66 1.80 -50.05
C THR A 216 -15.21 1.43 -49.75
N LYS A 217 -14.26 1.85 -50.59
CA LYS A 217 -12.83 1.66 -50.30
C LYS A 217 -12.37 2.41 -49.05
N GLU A 218 -13.12 3.44 -48.65
CA GLU A 218 -12.72 4.40 -47.60
C GLU A 218 -13.53 4.24 -46.31
N ALA A 219 -14.62 3.44 -46.30
CA ALA A 219 -15.47 3.22 -45.14
C ALA A 219 -16.20 1.87 -45.18
N ALA A 220 -16.49 1.30 -44.00
CA ALA A 220 -17.34 0.12 -43.86
C ALA A 220 -18.82 0.43 -44.11
N ALA A 221 -19.62 -0.58 -44.49
CA ALA A 221 -21.06 -0.44 -44.71
C ALA A 221 -21.80 -0.06 -43.41
N SER A 222 -22.85 0.76 -43.52
CA SER A 222 -23.67 1.18 -42.37
C SER A 222 -25.12 0.72 -42.50
N TYR A 223 -25.72 0.28 -41.39
CA TYR A 223 -27.06 -0.31 -41.34
C TYR A 223 -27.93 0.34 -40.24
N ARG A 224 -29.24 0.49 -40.49
CA ARG A 224 -30.24 0.94 -39.50
C ARG A 224 -31.13 -0.24 -39.11
N CYS A 225 -31.39 -0.44 -37.82
CA CYS A 225 -32.39 -1.40 -37.35
C CYS A 225 -33.80 -0.80 -37.52
N GLY A 226 -34.67 -1.49 -38.25
CA GLY A 226 -36.08 -1.12 -38.39
C GLY A 226 -36.91 -1.72 -37.26
N VAL A 227 -37.37 -0.89 -36.32
CA VAL A 227 -38.48 -1.26 -35.43
C VAL A 227 -39.76 -1.14 -36.25
N MET A 228 -40.47 -2.25 -36.49
CA MET A 228 -41.82 -2.20 -37.08
C MET A 228 -42.79 -1.61 -36.05
N LEU A 229 -43.09 -0.32 -36.18
CA LEU A 229 -44.29 0.30 -35.59
C LEU A 229 -45.50 -0.14 -36.41
N ALA A 230 -46.22 -1.14 -35.92
CA ALA A 230 -47.57 -1.45 -36.37
C ALA A 230 -48.56 -0.72 -35.45
N MET A 231 -48.88 0.54 -35.74
CA MET A 231 -50.14 1.15 -35.30
C MET A 231 -50.63 2.13 -36.37
N GLY A 232 -51.76 1.78 -36.99
CA GLY A 232 -52.51 2.64 -37.88
C GLY A 232 -53.24 3.74 -37.10
N MET A 233 -53.05 4.95 -37.60
CA MET A 233 -53.76 6.21 -37.44
C MET A 233 -55.16 6.21 -36.76
N CYS A 234 -55.30 6.97 -35.67
CA CYS A 234 -56.39 7.94 -35.46
C CYS A 234 -56.01 8.94 -34.32
N PRO A 235 -56.29 10.26 -34.42
CA PRO A 235 -55.68 11.27 -33.54
C PRO A 235 -56.58 11.79 -32.39
N LEU A 236 -55.91 12.26 -31.32
CA LEU A 236 -56.34 13.12 -30.19
C LEU A 236 -57.02 12.47 -28.97
N PRO A 237 -56.82 12.96 -27.72
CA PRO A 237 -55.84 13.95 -27.21
C PRO A 237 -54.95 13.44 -26.05
N LEU A 238 -53.63 13.60 -26.20
CA LEU A 238 -52.65 13.62 -25.11
C LEU A 238 -52.76 14.95 -24.36
N MET A 239 -53.31 14.97 -23.14
CA MET A 239 -52.98 16.07 -22.20
C MET A 239 -53.23 15.79 -20.72
N VAL A 240 -53.41 14.53 -20.27
CA VAL A 240 -53.67 14.24 -18.84
C VAL A 240 -52.73 13.19 -18.22
N LEU A 241 -51.94 12.44 -19.00
CA LEU A 241 -51.09 11.36 -18.47
C LEU A 241 -49.61 11.72 -18.27
N ALA A 242 -49.21 12.99 -18.45
CA ALA A 242 -47.83 13.44 -18.27
C ALA A 242 -47.51 13.90 -16.83
N MET A 243 -48.48 13.94 -15.90
CA MET A 243 -48.26 14.41 -14.52
C MET A 243 -48.17 13.31 -13.46
N LEU A 244 -48.24 12.02 -13.82
CA LEU A 244 -48.22 10.91 -12.86
C LEU A 244 -47.03 9.95 -12.98
N ALA A 245 -46.06 10.23 -13.85
CA ALA A 245 -44.87 9.39 -14.06
C ALA A 245 -43.56 10.01 -13.51
N ALA A 246 -43.65 11.02 -12.64
CA ALA A 246 -42.48 11.69 -12.03
C ALA A 246 -42.20 11.25 -10.57
N ALA A 247 -42.62 10.04 -10.19
CA ALA A 247 -42.37 9.48 -8.86
C ALA A 247 -42.03 7.99 -8.94
N LEU A 248 -40.87 7.67 -9.50
CA LEU A 248 -40.17 6.42 -9.23
C LEU A 248 -38.70 6.75 -8.97
N PRO A 249 -38.12 6.37 -7.83
CA PRO A 249 -36.70 6.55 -7.57
C PRO A 249 -35.93 5.71 -8.59
N THR A 250 -35.14 6.36 -9.43
CA THR A 250 -34.19 5.68 -10.32
C THR A 250 -33.07 5.11 -9.48
N SER A 251 -33.07 3.79 -9.35
CA SER A 251 -32.01 3.00 -8.76
C SER A 251 -30.64 3.36 -9.34
N VAL A 252 -29.67 3.44 -8.43
CA VAL A 252 -28.21 3.52 -8.64
C VAL A 252 -27.76 2.78 -9.90
N SER A 253 -26.95 3.45 -10.72
CA SER A 253 -26.25 2.89 -11.87
C SER A 253 -25.33 1.74 -11.42
N CYS A 254 -25.85 0.51 -11.36
CA CYS A 254 -25.07 -0.69 -11.11
C CYS A 254 -24.40 -1.12 -12.42
N ASN A 255 -23.08 -0.95 -12.52
CA ASN A 255 -22.26 -1.55 -13.59
C ASN A 255 -22.06 -3.08 -13.40
N GLY A 256 -22.74 -3.70 -12.44
CA GLY A 256 -22.65 -5.14 -12.13
C GLY A 256 -23.58 -6.00 -12.99
N HIS A 257 -23.21 -7.27 -13.16
CA HIS A 257 -24.07 -8.26 -13.79
C HIS A 257 -24.87 -9.02 -12.72
N PHE A 258 -26.19 -9.00 -12.83
CA PHE A 258 -27.09 -9.80 -12.02
C PHE A 258 -26.92 -11.29 -12.35
N LEU A 259 -26.90 -12.11 -11.31
CA LEU A 259 -26.79 -13.57 -11.40
C LEU A 259 -28.17 -14.24 -11.30
N ASN A 260 -28.23 -15.54 -11.58
CA ASN A 260 -29.42 -16.35 -11.34
C ASN A 260 -29.52 -16.89 -9.90
N SER A 261 -28.58 -16.46 -9.05
CA SER A 261 -28.52 -16.78 -7.64
C SER A 261 -29.03 -15.63 -6.76
N PHE A 262 -29.52 -15.99 -5.58
CA PHE A 262 -30.17 -15.13 -4.61
C PHE A 262 -29.69 -15.52 -3.22
N ALA A 263 -29.20 -14.57 -2.45
CA ALA A 263 -28.85 -14.79 -1.05
C ALA A 263 -30.08 -14.55 -0.18
N VAL A 264 -30.47 -15.56 0.61
CA VAL A 264 -31.74 -15.63 1.31
C VAL A 264 -31.53 -16.03 2.77
N GLU A 265 -32.10 -15.26 3.68
CA GLU A 265 -32.21 -15.60 5.10
C GLU A 265 -33.60 -16.18 5.37
N VAL A 266 -33.67 -17.40 5.90
CA VAL A 266 -34.93 -18.09 6.17
C VAL A 266 -35.05 -18.39 7.66
N HIS A 267 -36.20 -18.03 8.25
CA HIS A 267 -36.50 -18.31 9.64
C HIS A 267 -36.98 -19.76 9.82
N GLY A 268 -36.15 -20.60 10.43
CA GLY A 268 -36.45 -21.99 10.77
C GLY A 268 -35.20 -22.86 10.67
N GLY A 269 -35.37 -24.18 10.81
CA GLY A 269 -34.29 -25.13 10.51
C GLY A 269 -34.20 -25.46 9.01
N GLN A 270 -33.24 -26.32 8.65
CA GLN A 270 -32.98 -26.77 7.29
C GLN A 270 -34.24 -27.26 6.55
N GLU A 271 -35.13 -27.99 7.23
CA GLU A 271 -36.39 -28.46 6.64
C GLU A 271 -37.30 -27.32 6.15
N THR A 272 -37.25 -26.17 6.81
CA THR A 272 -38.03 -24.99 6.41
C THR A 272 -37.43 -24.38 5.14
N VAL A 273 -36.09 -24.27 5.08
CA VAL A 273 -35.37 -23.75 3.92
C VAL A 273 -35.67 -24.59 2.67
N GLU A 274 -35.60 -25.92 2.80
CA GLU A 274 -35.92 -26.85 1.72
C GLU A 274 -37.37 -26.73 1.25
N ARG A 275 -38.30 -26.54 2.17
CA ARG A 275 -39.72 -26.32 1.87
C ARG A 275 -39.93 -25.03 1.09
N VAL A 276 -39.34 -23.92 1.55
CA VAL A 276 -39.45 -22.60 0.88
C VAL A 276 -38.86 -22.65 -0.51
N ALA A 277 -37.66 -23.22 -0.67
CA ALA A 277 -37.02 -23.35 -1.96
C ALA A 277 -37.90 -24.17 -2.93
N LYS A 278 -38.41 -25.31 -2.48
CA LYS A 278 -39.29 -26.18 -3.28
C LYS A 278 -40.63 -25.51 -3.65
N GLU A 279 -41.25 -24.80 -2.71
CA GLU A 279 -42.52 -24.09 -2.91
C GLU A 279 -42.40 -22.99 -3.97
N LEU A 280 -41.29 -22.25 -3.95
CA LEU A 280 -41.04 -21.13 -4.84
C LEU A 280 -40.27 -21.50 -6.12
N GLY A 281 -39.94 -22.79 -6.32
CA GLY A 281 -39.24 -23.28 -7.51
C GLY A 281 -37.73 -22.99 -7.58
N PHE A 282 -37.10 -22.70 -6.43
CA PHE A 282 -35.67 -22.47 -6.31
C PHE A 282 -34.90 -23.75 -5.94
N ILE A 283 -33.63 -23.77 -6.30
CA ILE A 283 -32.68 -24.83 -5.95
C ILE A 283 -31.68 -24.27 -4.95
N ILE A 284 -31.47 -24.93 -3.81
CA ILE A 284 -30.46 -24.52 -2.84
C ILE A 284 -29.09 -24.92 -3.39
N LYS A 285 -28.19 -23.95 -3.56
CA LYS A 285 -26.83 -24.16 -4.08
C LYS A 285 -25.81 -24.33 -2.99
N ARG A 286 -25.89 -23.50 -1.96
CA ARG A 286 -24.90 -23.44 -0.88
C ARG A 286 -25.54 -22.88 0.38
N GLN A 287 -25.09 -23.36 1.54
CA GLN A 287 -25.34 -22.74 2.83
C GLN A 287 -24.14 -21.87 3.23
N LEU A 288 -24.40 -20.70 3.78
CA LEU A 288 -23.41 -19.75 4.29
C LEU A 288 -23.58 -19.66 5.81
N PRO A 289 -23.02 -20.62 6.56
CA PRO A 289 -23.32 -20.80 7.98
C PRO A 289 -22.88 -19.62 8.84
N HIS A 290 -21.78 -18.93 8.51
CA HIS A 290 -21.25 -17.86 9.35
C HIS A 290 -22.11 -16.59 9.29
N ILE A 291 -22.80 -16.36 8.16
CA ILE A 291 -23.76 -15.25 8.02
C ILE A 291 -25.23 -15.69 8.20
N GLY A 292 -25.49 -17.00 8.39
CA GLY A 292 -26.84 -17.53 8.56
C GLY A 292 -27.71 -17.43 7.30
N ALA A 293 -27.11 -17.43 6.11
CA ALA A 293 -27.81 -17.28 4.84
C ALA A 293 -27.69 -18.52 3.94
N TYR A 294 -28.49 -18.56 2.89
CA TYR A 294 -28.48 -19.60 1.87
C TYR A 294 -28.43 -18.97 0.48
N VAL A 295 -27.71 -19.61 -0.44
CA VAL A 295 -27.69 -19.23 -1.85
C VAL A 295 -28.70 -20.08 -2.61
N PHE A 296 -29.78 -19.45 -3.07
CA PHE A 296 -30.82 -20.06 -3.89
C PHE A 296 -30.55 -19.74 -5.37
N GLU A 297 -30.77 -20.68 -6.28
CA GLU A 297 -30.68 -20.48 -7.72
C GLU A 297 -32.02 -20.79 -8.38
N HIS A 298 -32.45 -19.93 -9.31
CA HIS A 298 -33.67 -20.18 -10.08
C HIS A 298 -33.35 -20.56 -11.54
N PRO A 299 -33.76 -21.75 -12.02
CA PRO A 299 -33.43 -22.23 -13.38
C PRO A 299 -33.94 -21.34 -14.52
N SER A 300 -35.04 -20.62 -14.30
CA SER A 300 -35.62 -19.72 -15.31
C SER A 300 -34.95 -18.35 -15.40
N VAL A 301 -34.01 -18.03 -14.49
CA VAL A 301 -33.28 -16.76 -14.49
C VAL A 301 -31.94 -16.99 -15.19
N SER A 302 -31.57 -16.08 -16.09
CA SER A 302 -30.30 -16.15 -16.81
C SER A 302 -29.11 -16.08 -15.85
N LYS A 303 -28.12 -16.96 -16.03
CA LYS A 303 -26.88 -17.01 -15.22
C LYS A 303 -26.11 -15.69 -15.15
N ARG A 304 -26.30 -14.81 -16.15
CA ARG A 304 -25.75 -13.47 -16.21
C ARG A 304 -26.71 -12.55 -16.94
N SER A 305 -27.06 -11.42 -16.33
CA SER A 305 -28.01 -10.44 -16.87
C SER A 305 -27.57 -9.01 -16.53
N LYS A 306 -27.97 -8.04 -17.36
CA LYS A 306 -27.86 -6.61 -17.01
C LYS A 306 -29.11 -6.06 -16.31
N ARG A 307 -30.18 -6.88 -16.24
CA ARG A 307 -31.47 -6.53 -15.62
C ARG A 307 -31.72 -7.45 -14.44
N SER A 308 -32.23 -6.88 -13.35
CA SER A 308 -32.65 -7.65 -12.18
C SER A 308 -33.83 -8.56 -12.51
N ALA A 309 -33.94 -9.66 -11.78
CA ALA A 309 -35.06 -10.58 -11.78
C ALA A 309 -36.05 -10.19 -10.67
N GLU A 310 -36.61 -8.98 -10.77
CA GLU A 310 -37.41 -8.36 -9.70
C GLU A 310 -38.61 -9.23 -9.28
N ASN A 311 -39.27 -9.88 -10.24
CA ASN A 311 -40.41 -10.75 -9.95
C ASN A 311 -40.01 -11.93 -9.03
N HIS A 312 -38.87 -12.56 -9.29
CA HIS A 312 -38.35 -13.67 -8.48
C HIS A 312 -37.91 -13.18 -7.10
N LEU A 313 -37.30 -12.01 -7.04
CA LEU A 313 -36.91 -11.38 -5.78
C LEU A 313 -38.14 -11.05 -4.92
N GLN A 314 -39.20 -10.54 -5.53
CA GLN A 314 -40.44 -10.20 -4.82
C GLN A 314 -41.18 -11.44 -4.33
N LEU A 315 -41.14 -12.55 -5.06
CA LEU A 315 -41.65 -13.85 -4.59
C LEU A 315 -40.94 -14.29 -3.30
N LEU A 316 -39.61 -14.22 -3.26
CA LEU A 316 -38.85 -14.52 -2.04
C LEU A 316 -39.22 -13.57 -0.90
N LYS A 317 -39.20 -12.25 -1.14
CA LYS A 317 -39.49 -11.22 -0.13
C LYS A 317 -40.92 -11.29 0.44
N SER A 318 -41.89 -11.80 -0.33
CA SER A 318 -43.29 -11.93 0.11
C SER A 318 -43.56 -13.20 0.92
N HIS A 319 -42.63 -14.15 0.96
CA HIS A 319 -42.82 -15.40 1.68
C HIS A 319 -42.65 -15.21 3.21
N PRO A 320 -43.59 -15.66 4.06
CA PRO A 320 -43.61 -15.33 5.50
C PRO A 320 -42.44 -15.90 6.32
N LYS A 321 -41.72 -16.89 5.77
CA LYS A 321 -40.52 -17.47 6.39
C LYS A 321 -39.22 -16.83 5.91
N VAL A 322 -39.25 -15.97 4.89
CA VAL A 322 -38.05 -15.28 4.41
C VAL A 322 -37.90 -13.98 5.17
N ARG A 323 -36.77 -13.81 5.87
CA ARG A 323 -36.44 -12.59 6.62
C ARG A 323 -35.83 -11.54 5.71
N TYR A 324 -34.91 -11.97 4.85
CA TYR A 324 -34.19 -11.13 3.92
C TYR A 324 -33.91 -11.91 2.64
N ALA A 325 -33.95 -11.22 1.50
CA ALA A 325 -33.56 -11.78 0.23
C ALA A 325 -32.99 -10.69 -0.67
N GLN A 326 -31.89 -10.99 -1.34
CA GLN A 326 -31.30 -10.16 -2.39
C GLN A 326 -30.88 -11.02 -3.58
N GLN A 327 -31.03 -10.50 -4.79
CA GLN A 327 -30.44 -11.12 -5.97
C GLN A 327 -28.93 -10.85 -5.96
N GLU A 328 -28.12 -11.88 -6.22
CA GLU A 328 -26.67 -11.71 -6.25
C GLU A 328 -26.23 -10.96 -7.50
N VAL A 329 -25.21 -10.13 -7.31
CA VAL A 329 -24.54 -9.37 -8.36
C VAL A 329 -23.06 -9.74 -8.32
N GLU A 330 -22.48 -9.98 -9.50
CA GLU A 330 -21.04 -10.18 -9.63
C GLU A 330 -20.30 -8.87 -9.33
N LEU A 331 -19.51 -8.88 -8.26
CA LEU A 331 -18.71 -7.75 -7.79
C LEU A 331 -17.32 -7.81 -8.43
N THR A 332 -16.82 -6.66 -8.87
CA THR A 332 -15.44 -6.56 -9.37
C THR A 332 -14.55 -6.16 -8.20
N ARG A 333 -13.64 -7.06 -7.82
CA ARG A 333 -12.62 -6.81 -6.80
C ARG A 333 -11.24 -6.89 -7.40
N VAL A 334 -10.43 -5.89 -7.09
CA VAL A 334 -9.05 -5.80 -7.59
C VAL A 334 -8.09 -6.04 -6.44
N LYS A 335 -7.18 -6.99 -6.64
CA LYS A 335 -6.01 -7.20 -5.78
C LYS A 335 -5.09 -5.99 -5.96
N ARG A 336 -4.62 -5.37 -4.87
CA ARG A 336 -3.82 -4.14 -4.92
C ARG A 336 -2.35 -4.38 -5.29
N ARG A 337 -2.14 -4.93 -6.48
CA ARG A 337 -0.82 -5.09 -7.09
C ARG A 337 -0.46 -3.91 -7.96
N ILE A 338 0.83 -3.64 -8.09
CA ILE A 338 1.34 -2.68 -9.09
C ILE A 338 1.48 -3.41 -10.43
N ILE A 339 0.75 -2.97 -11.45
CA ILE A 339 0.95 -3.45 -12.82
C ILE A 339 2.29 -2.87 -13.32
N HIS A 340 3.27 -3.72 -13.60
CA HIS A 340 4.54 -3.30 -14.20
C HIS A 340 4.32 -2.76 -15.60
N ASP A 341 4.22 -1.43 -15.75
CA ASP A 341 4.40 -0.77 -17.04
C ASP A 341 5.87 -0.38 -17.23
N LYS A 342 6.44 -0.74 -18.38
CA LYS A 342 7.85 -0.52 -18.74
C LYS A 342 8.09 0.92 -19.23
N GLN A 343 7.42 1.93 -18.67
CA GLN A 343 7.31 3.28 -19.26
C GLN A 343 7.73 4.45 -18.35
N LEU A 344 8.89 4.39 -17.70
CA LEU A 344 9.46 5.61 -17.11
C LEU A 344 10.96 5.74 -17.43
N GLU A 345 11.25 6.29 -18.60
CA GLU A 345 12.53 6.98 -18.87
C GLU A 345 12.18 8.44 -19.22
N LEU A 346 12.53 9.38 -18.34
CA LEU A 346 12.39 10.83 -18.55
C LEU A 346 13.74 11.55 -18.33
N PRO A 347 13.98 12.70 -18.98
CA PRO A 347 15.29 13.34 -19.08
C PRO A 347 15.62 14.27 -17.89
N ILE A 348 16.93 14.39 -17.61
CA ILE A 348 17.57 14.95 -16.41
C ILE A 348 17.73 16.49 -16.43
N ARG A 349 17.52 17.15 -15.28
CA ARG A 349 17.94 18.49 -14.86
C ARG A 349 18.06 18.58 -13.32
N GLU A 350 19.30 18.78 -12.87
CA GLU A 350 19.67 19.01 -11.47
C GLU A 350 19.10 20.31 -10.89
N ILE A 351 18.56 20.25 -9.67
CA ILE A 351 18.46 21.41 -8.76
C ILE A 351 18.92 20.99 -7.35
N LYS A 352 19.79 21.84 -6.80
CA LYS A 352 20.36 21.76 -5.45
C LYS A 352 19.45 22.39 -4.40
N ASP A 353 19.52 21.77 -3.22
CA ASP A 353 19.37 22.33 -1.89
C ASP A 353 17.96 22.55 -1.31
N SER A 354 17.70 21.84 -0.21
CA SER A 354 16.59 22.06 0.72
C SER A 354 17.07 21.61 2.09
N SER A 355 17.51 22.57 2.91
CA SER A 355 17.85 22.36 4.30
C SER A 355 16.84 23.07 5.21
N VAL A 356 16.73 22.51 6.43
CA VAL A 356 16.17 23.08 7.66
C VAL A 356 14.70 22.74 7.98
N TYR A 357 14.49 21.49 8.43
CA TYR A 357 13.64 21.18 9.59
C TYR A 357 14.37 20.20 10.51
N HIS A 358 14.23 20.38 11.83
CA HIS A 358 14.97 19.61 12.84
C HIS A 358 14.58 18.13 12.82
N ARG A 359 15.57 17.29 12.49
CA ARG A 359 15.56 15.84 12.64
C ARG A 359 15.38 15.50 14.12
N VAL A 360 14.34 14.74 14.48
CA VAL A 360 14.21 14.19 15.83
C VAL A 360 15.25 13.08 15.95
N GLU A 361 16.35 13.34 16.66
CA GLU A 361 17.29 12.29 17.05
C GLU A 361 16.60 11.32 18.00
N MET A 362 16.33 10.10 17.53
CA MET A 362 15.99 8.97 18.39
C MET A 362 17.28 8.21 18.73
N PRO A 363 17.58 7.96 20.01
CA PRO A 363 18.70 7.11 20.38
C PRO A 363 18.34 5.64 20.09
N PRO A 364 19.18 4.87 19.38
CA PRO A 364 19.03 3.43 19.35
C PRO A 364 19.36 2.87 20.74
N LEU A 365 18.57 1.91 21.21
CA LEU A 365 19.11 0.85 22.09
C LEU A 365 20.36 0.31 21.39
N SER A 366 21.47 0.18 22.11
CA SER A 366 22.82 -0.07 21.56
C SER A 366 22.81 -1.13 20.45
N SER A 367 22.97 -0.66 19.21
CA SER A 367 22.87 -1.44 17.97
C SER A 367 23.73 -2.70 17.96
N ARG A 368 24.81 -2.74 18.75
CA ARG A 368 25.77 -3.85 18.83
C ARG A 368 25.27 -5.08 19.61
N GLU A 369 24.47 -4.89 20.66
CA GLU A 369 23.99 -6.03 21.47
C GLU A 369 22.82 -6.74 20.78
N LEU A 370 21.98 -6.00 20.04
CA LEU A 370 20.93 -6.54 19.17
C LEU A 370 21.52 -7.23 17.92
N GLU A 371 22.64 -6.74 17.39
CA GLU A 371 23.34 -7.33 16.25
C GLU A 371 23.93 -8.72 16.54
N GLU A 372 24.39 -8.98 17.77
CA GLU A 372 24.96 -10.28 18.17
C GLU A 372 23.90 -11.30 18.62
N GLN A 373 22.70 -10.86 19.03
CA GLN A 373 21.65 -11.74 19.56
C GLN A 373 20.67 -12.26 18.50
N MET A 374 20.57 -11.62 17.33
CA MET A 374 19.53 -11.90 16.34
C MET A 374 20.12 -12.05 14.93
N SER A 375 20.55 -13.27 14.59
CA SER A 375 20.95 -13.64 13.23
C SER A 375 20.17 -14.88 12.79
N PHE A 376 19.34 -14.73 11.77
CA PHE A 376 18.66 -15.87 11.14
C PHE A 376 19.50 -16.45 10.01
N ASN A 377 19.42 -17.77 9.80
CA ASN A 377 20.12 -18.43 8.68
C ASN A 377 19.42 -18.24 7.31
N ASP A 378 18.24 -17.62 7.30
CA ASP A 378 17.40 -17.49 6.10
C ASP A 378 18.09 -16.65 5.01
N PRO A 379 18.16 -17.14 3.75
CA PRO A 379 19.02 -16.58 2.70
C PRO A 379 18.81 -15.10 2.40
N PHE A 380 17.55 -14.62 2.43
CA PHE A 380 17.19 -13.24 2.12
C PHE A 380 16.96 -12.36 3.35
N TYR A 381 17.18 -12.85 4.57
CA TYR A 381 16.96 -12.04 5.79
C TYR A 381 17.74 -10.71 5.76
N ASN A 382 18.96 -10.70 5.21
CA ASN A 382 19.76 -9.49 5.07
C ASN A 382 19.24 -8.50 4.00
N ASP A 383 18.41 -8.96 3.06
CA ASP A 383 17.81 -8.14 2.00
C ASP A 383 16.49 -7.49 2.45
N MET A 384 15.91 -7.97 3.55
CA MET A 384 14.64 -7.52 4.13
C MET A 384 14.78 -6.19 4.90
N TRP A 385 15.04 -5.13 4.14
CA TRP A 385 15.27 -3.77 4.63
C TRP A 385 14.16 -3.18 5.50
N TYR A 386 12.91 -3.61 5.31
CA TYR A 386 11.76 -3.14 6.08
C TYR A 386 11.74 -3.75 7.50
N LEU A 387 12.52 -4.81 7.76
CA LEU A 387 12.83 -5.29 9.10
C LEU A 387 13.97 -4.48 9.72
N ARG A 388 15.02 -4.22 8.92
CA ARG A 388 16.24 -3.52 9.33
C ARG A 388 16.80 -2.67 8.21
N ASN A 389 16.56 -1.36 8.27
CA ASN A 389 17.04 -0.42 7.27
C ASN A 389 18.37 0.20 7.70
N ARG A 390 19.45 -0.24 7.05
CA ARG A 390 20.83 0.22 7.28
C ARG A 390 21.21 1.41 6.40
N GLY A 391 20.28 1.95 5.61
CA GLY A 391 20.54 2.96 4.59
C GLY A 391 21.22 2.38 3.35
N GLN A 392 20.99 1.09 3.06
CA GLN A 392 21.67 0.34 2.00
C GLN A 392 21.38 0.85 0.58
N SER A 393 20.28 1.58 0.39
CA SER A 393 19.93 2.27 -0.86
C SER A 393 20.46 3.71 -0.95
N GLY A 394 21.16 4.19 0.09
CA GLY A 394 21.52 5.59 0.26
C GLY A 394 20.43 6.44 0.92
N GLY A 395 19.29 5.84 1.30
CA GLY A 395 18.21 6.48 2.07
C GLY A 395 18.52 6.64 3.56
N GLU A 396 17.56 7.20 4.30
CA GLU A 396 17.70 7.36 5.75
C GLU A 396 17.63 6.00 6.46
N LYS A 397 18.54 5.79 7.44
CA LYS A 397 18.52 4.60 8.29
C LYS A 397 17.28 4.62 9.17
N TYR A 398 16.84 3.45 9.63
CA TYR A 398 15.70 3.29 10.53
C TYR A 398 14.33 3.65 9.93
N ILE A 399 14.23 3.80 8.60
CA ILE A 399 12.94 3.72 7.90
C ILE A 399 12.60 2.23 7.71
N ASP A 400 12.25 1.59 8.82
CA ASP A 400 11.87 0.18 8.96
C ASP A 400 10.70 0.06 9.96
N LEU A 401 10.33 -1.17 10.35
CA LEU A 401 9.27 -1.43 11.32
C LEU A 401 9.76 -1.52 12.78
N ASN A 402 11.08 -1.42 13.01
CA ASN A 402 11.69 -1.63 14.33
C ASN A 402 11.25 -2.95 15.01
N VAL A 403 11.05 -3.99 14.21
CA VAL A 403 10.49 -5.29 14.66
C VAL A 403 11.47 -6.07 15.54
N GLU A 404 12.77 -5.89 15.33
CA GLU A 404 13.80 -6.57 16.13
C GLU A 404 13.71 -6.24 17.62
N VAL A 405 13.23 -5.05 17.97
CA VAL A 405 12.99 -4.68 19.38
C VAL A 405 11.85 -5.51 19.98
N ALA A 406 10.81 -5.82 19.22
CA ALA A 406 9.74 -6.72 19.66
C ALA A 406 10.25 -8.15 19.80
N TRP A 407 11.03 -8.64 18.83
CA TRP A 407 11.61 -9.99 18.87
C TRP A 407 12.60 -10.18 20.03
N ALA A 408 13.49 -9.21 20.26
CA ALA A 408 14.42 -9.21 21.39
C ALA A 408 13.69 -9.20 22.74
N SER A 409 12.46 -8.67 22.76
CA SER A 409 11.58 -8.71 23.94
C SER A 409 10.75 -10.00 24.05
N GLY A 410 10.93 -10.96 23.13
CA GLY A 410 10.26 -12.28 23.14
C GLY A 410 8.91 -12.33 22.41
N PHE A 411 8.54 -11.29 21.67
CA PHE A 411 7.27 -11.23 20.94
C PHE A 411 7.48 -11.53 19.46
N THR A 412 6.96 -12.65 18.99
CA THR A 412 7.17 -13.24 17.66
C THR A 412 5.85 -13.69 17.01
N GLY A 413 4.71 -13.25 17.55
CA GLY A 413 3.35 -13.60 17.15
C GLY A 413 2.83 -14.92 17.71
N LYS A 414 3.56 -15.55 18.63
CA LYS A 414 3.22 -16.90 19.13
C LYS A 414 1.85 -16.91 19.80
N GLY A 415 0.99 -17.80 19.34
CA GLY A 415 -0.37 -17.99 19.89
C GLY A 415 -1.43 -17.06 19.29
N VAL A 416 -1.07 -16.24 18.29
CA VAL A 416 -2.00 -15.41 17.52
C VAL A 416 -2.27 -16.08 16.17
N VAL A 417 -3.53 -16.04 15.73
CA VAL A 417 -3.97 -16.61 14.46
C VAL A 417 -4.27 -15.49 13.47
N VAL A 418 -3.54 -15.45 12.35
CA VAL A 418 -3.74 -14.49 11.26
C VAL A 418 -4.30 -15.21 10.04
N CYS A 419 -5.28 -14.62 9.37
CA CYS A 419 -5.89 -15.16 8.16
C CYS A 419 -5.77 -14.18 6.99
N ILE A 420 -5.26 -14.66 5.85
CA ILE A 420 -5.17 -13.89 4.61
C ILE A 420 -6.44 -14.08 3.77
N LEU A 421 -7.18 -13.00 3.54
CA LEU A 421 -8.37 -12.99 2.67
C LEU A 421 -7.95 -12.64 1.24
N ASP A 422 -7.70 -13.63 0.36
CA ASP A 422 -7.13 -13.36 -0.96
C ASP A 422 -7.42 -14.45 -2.02
N ASP A 423 -6.45 -14.73 -2.90
CA ASP A 423 -6.51 -15.71 -3.98
C ASP A 423 -6.06 -17.13 -3.61
N GLY A 424 -5.86 -17.36 -2.31
CA GLY A 424 -5.39 -18.62 -1.74
C GLY A 424 -3.99 -18.52 -1.14
N VAL A 425 -3.62 -19.51 -0.33
CA VAL A 425 -2.31 -19.62 0.31
C VAL A 425 -1.72 -20.99 -0.01
N ASP A 426 -0.53 -21.00 -0.61
CA ASP A 426 0.24 -22.23 -0.84
C ASP A 426 0.75 -22.76 0.51
N HIS A 427 -0.11 -23.48 1.23
CA HIS A 427 0.19 -24.03 2.54
C HIS A 427 1.31 -25.08 2.53
N THR A 428 1.63 -25.62 1.35
CA THR A 428 2.75 -26.55 1.15
C THR A 428 4.10 -25.86 0.98
N HIS A 429 4.12 -24.53 0.95
CA HIS A 429 5.35 -23.76 0.85
C HIS A 429 6.30 -24.11 2.01
N PRO A 430 7.59 -24.43 1.77
CA PRO A 430 8.51 -24.85 2.84
C PRO A 430 8.64 -23.85 3.98
N ASP A 431 8.45 -22.57 3.66
CA ASP A 431 8.52 -21.46 4.60
C ASP A 431 7.19 -21.14 5.33
N LEU A 432 6.07 -21.74 4.90
CA LEU A 432 4.76 -21.52 5.52
C LEU A 432 4.23 -22.76 6.24
N VAL A 433 4.62 -23.96 5.81
CA VAL A 433 4.06 -25.24 6.27
C VAL A 433 4.13 -25.45 7.79
N ALA A 434 5.16 -24.92 8.45
CA ALA A 434 5.30 -25.02 9.92
C ALA A 434 4.27 -24.17 10.68
N ASN A 435 3.89 -23.04 10.09
CA ASN A 435 2.99 -22.06 10.67
C ASN A 435 1.56 -22.16 10.13
N TYR A 436 1.36 -22.90 9.03
CA TYR A 436 0.06 -23.08 8.43
C TYR A 436 -0.98 -23.63 9.42
N ASP A 437 -2.17 -23.08 9.33
CA ASP A 437 -3.31 -23.45 10.16
C ASP A 437 -4.53 -23.78 9.28
N PRO A 438 -4.89 -25.07 9.15
CA PRO A 438 -6.07 -25.47 8.39
C PRO A 438 -7.37 -25.04 9.08
N GLU A 439 -7.37 -24.81 10.40
CA GLU A 439 -8.58 -24.34 11.08
C GLU A 439 -8.90 -22.89 10.69
N ALA A 440 -7.88 -22.07 10.44
CA ALA A 440 -8.01 -20.70 9.96
C ALA A 440 -8.17 -20.57 8.43
N SER A 441 -8.42 -21.68 7.72
CA SER A 441 -8.39 -21.71 6.26
C SER A 441 -9.66 -22.26 5.63
N ALA A 442 -9.97 -21.78 4.42
CA ALA A 442 -11.08 -22.28 3.62
C ALA A 442 -10.94 -21.90 2.13
N ASP A 443 -11.50 -22.71 1.24
CA ASP A 443 -11.86 -22.29 -0.12
C ASP A 443 -13.33 -21.92 -0.18
N LEU A 444 -13.63 -20.67 -0.54
CA LEU A 444 -15.00 -20.21 -0.74
C LEU A 444 -15.35 -20.05 -2.23
N ASN A 445 -14.36 -20.06 -3.12
CA ASN A 445 -14.56 -19.93 -4.56
C ASN A 445 -15.03 -21.23 -5.19
N ASP A 446 -14.45 -22.36 -4.79
CA ASP A 446 -14.88 -23.66 -5.30
C ASP A 446 -16.03 -24.21 -4.45
N VAL A 447 -17.17 -24.50 -5.07
CA VAL A 447 -18.35 -25.06 -4.39
C VAL A 447 -18.23 -26.58 -4.26
N ASP A 448 -17.41 -27.20 -5.12
CA ASP A 448 -17.25 -28.64 -5.21
C ASP A 448 -16.01 -29.14 -4.45
N ASP A 449 -15.23 -28.22 -3.85
CA ASP A 449 -14.13 -28.57 -2.96
C ASP A 449 -14.66 -29.04 -1.60
N ILE A 450 -14.54 -30.34 -1.38
CA ILE A 450 -14.99 -31.04 -0.17
C ILE A 450 -14.02 -30.82 0.99
N ASP A 451 -12.75 -30.53 0.69
CA ASP A 451 -11.68 -30.44 1.69
C ASP A 451 -11.48 -28.99 2.19
N GLY A 452 -12.03 -28.00 1.45
CA GLY A 452 -11.92 -26.58 1.76
C GLY A 452 -10.47 -26.07 1.70
N ASP A 453 -9.68 -26.63 0.79
CA ASP A 453 -8.25 -26.39 0.68
C ASP A 453 -7.97 -25.00 0.06
N PRO A 454 -7.34 -24.06 0.78
CA PRO A 454 -7.06 -22.74 0.26
C PRO A 454 -5.94 -22.71 -0.81
N MET A 455 -5.45 -23.86 -1.27
CA MET A 455 -4.41 -23.98 -2.28
C MET A 455 -4.73 -23.12 -3.51
N PRO A 456 -3.85 -22.18 -3.90
CA PRO A 456 -4.10 -21.34 -5.06
C PRO A 456 -4.18 -22.16 -6.35
N ASN A 457 -5.08 -21.79 -7.25
CA ASN A 457 -5.09 -22.40 -8.57
C ASN A 457 -3.84 -22.00 -9.37
N LYS A 458 -2.89 -22.93 -9.46
CA LYS A 458 -1.59 -22.77 -10.13
C LYS A 458 -1.68 -22.53 -11.64
N THR A 459 -2.82 -22.83 -12.26
CA THR A 459 -3.02 -22.64 -13.71
C THR A 459 -3.48 -21.23 -14.07
N THR A 460 -4.02 -20.48 -13.10
CA THR A 460 -4.48 -19.10 -13.30
C THR A 460 -3.31 -18.13 -13.05
N PRO A 461 -2.87 -17.37 -14.06
CA PRO A 461 -1.78 -16.41 -13.89
C PRO A 461 -2.12 -15.38 -12.80
N GLY A 462 -1.25 -15.29 -11.80
CA GLY A 462 -1.40 -14.31 -10.74
C GLY A 462 -2.28 -14.76 -9.58
N ASN A 463 -2.36 -16.04 -9.24
CA ASN A 463 -2.86 -16.49 -7.93
C ASN A 463 -1.73 -16.79 -6.95
N SER A 464 -0.83 -15.82 -6.78
CA SER A 464 0.33 -15.95 -5.90
C SER A 464 0.36 -14.92 -4.78
N HIS A 465 -0.67 -14.08 -4.67
CA HIS A 465 -0.63 -12.92 -3.81
C HIS A 465 -1.01 -13.22 -2.38
N GLY A 466 -1.99 -14.08 -2.14
CA GLY A 466 -2.26 -14.56 -0.79
C GLY A 466 -1.03 -15.26 -0.20
N THR A 467 -0.31 -16.06 -1.01
CA THR A 467 0.95 -16.70 -0.59
C THR A 467 2.05 -15.68 -0.26
N ARG A 468 2.20 -14.61 -1.05
CA ARG A 468 3.17 -13.53 -0.76
C ARG A 468 2.83 -12.79 0.52
N CYS A 469 1.55 -12.45 0.71
CA CYS A 469 1.04 -11.80 1.91
C CYS A 469 1.24 -12.69 3.15
N ALA A 470 1.01 -14.00 3.04
CA ALA A 470 1.21 -14.95 4.14
C ALA A 470 2.67 -14.99 4.61
N GLY A 471 3.63 -14.95 3.69
CA GLY A 471 5.06 -14.93 4.01
C GLY A 471 5.48 -13.67 4.78
N GLU A 472 4.95 -12.50 4.43
CA GLU A 472 5.25 -11.25 5.15
C GLU A 472 4.82 -11.32 6.62
N VAL A 473 3.70 -12.00 6.90
CA VAL A 473 3.21 -12.18 8.26
C VAL A 473 4.03 -13.25 8.99
N SER A 474 4.12 -14.46 8.43
CA SER A 474 4.45 -15.65 9.20
C SER A 474 5.32 -16.67 8.45
N ALA A 475 6.15 -16.23 7.50
CA ALA A 475 7.28 -17.05 7.04
C ALA A 475 8.10 -17.52 8.26
N ALA A 476 8.46 -18.80 8.26
CA ALA A 476 9.19 -19.41 9.36
C ALA A 476 10.61 -18.82 9.42
N ALA A 477 11.18 -18.81 10.63
CA ALA A 477 12.54 -18.36 10.84
C ALA A 477 13.48 -19.56 11.02
N ASP A 478 14.76 -19.36 10.73
CA ASP A 478 15.83 -20.33 10.95
C ASP A 478 15.65 -21.66 10.19
N ASN A 479 15.14 -21.61 8.96
CA ASN A 479 14.84 -22.81 8.17
C ASN A 479 15.63 -22.93 6.85
N ASP A 480 16.57 -22.02 6.59
CA ASP A 480 17.35 -21.92 5.34
C ASP A 480 16.49 -21.66 4.07
N VAL A 481 15.25 -21.16 4.21
CA VAL A 481 14.31 -20.89 3.10
C VAL A 481 13.91 -19.42 3.10
N CYS A 482 13.90 -18.81 1.91
CA CYS A 482 13.46 -17.44 1.69
C CYS A 482 13.93 -16.42 2.75
N GLY A 483 13.03 -15.93 3.59
CA GLY A 483 13.21 -14.85 4.56
C GLY A 483 12.38 -15.11 5.82
N VAL A 484 12.05 -14.07 6.60
CA VAL A 484 11.41 -14.25 7.92
C VAL A 484 10.12 -13.44 8.04
N GLY A 485 9.03 -14.04 8.54
CA GLY A 485 7.80 -13.30 8.80
C GLY A 485 7.96 -12.31 9.94
N ILE A 486 7.23 -11.18 9.91
CA ILE A 486 7.20 -10.22 11.03
C ILE A 486 6.80 -10.88 12.36
N ALA A 487 5.90 -11.87 12.26
CA ALA A 487 5.39 -12.70 13.33
C ALA A 487 5.65 -14.18 12.99
N TYR A 488 6.93 -14.55 12.85
CA TYR A 488 7.38 -15.87 12.37
C TYR A 488 6.96 -17.08 13.24
N ASN A 489 6.31 -16.90 14.39
CA ASN A 489 5.70 -17.98 15.20
C ASN A 489 4.17 -17.87 15.30
N ALA A 490 3.54 -16.94 14.57
CA ALA A 490 2.09 -16.89 14.47
C ALA A 490 1.56 -18.08 13.67
N LYS A 491 0.27 -18.34 13.82
CA LYS A 491 -0.46 -19.26 12.94
C LYS A 491 -0.99 -18.50 11.74
N ILE A 492 -0.88 -19.08 10.56
CA ILE A 492 -1.26 -18.44 9.30
C ILE A 492 -2.26 -19.31 8.54
N GLY A 493 -3.45 -18.74 8.30
CA GLY A 493 -4.49 -19.31 7.47
C GLY A 493 -4.70 -18.53 6.17
N GLY A 494 -5.49 -19.11 5.27
CA GLY A 494 -5.87 -18.45 4.02
C GLY A 494 -7.32 -18.73 3.66
N ILE A 495 -8.06 -17.71 3.25
CA ILE A 495 -9.38 -17.85 2.65
C ILE A 495 -9.30 -17.47 1.18
N ARG A 496 -9.53 -18.45 0.30
CA ARG A 496 -9.56 -18.26 -1.15
C ARG A 496 -10.92 -17.71 -1.55
N VAL A 497 -10.99 -16.39 -1.79
CA VAL A 497 -12.22 -15.65 -2.14
C VAL A 497 -12.08 -14.80 -3.41
N LEU A 498 -10.85 -14.53 -3.90
CA LEU A 498 -10.62 -13.66 -5.07
C LEU A 498 -10.33 -14.40 -6.39
N ASP A 499 -10.17 -15.72 -6.34
CA ASP A 499 -9.96 -16.59 -7.50
C ASP A 499 -11.27 -17.16 -8.06
N GLY A 500 -12.25 -16.29 -8.27
CA GLY A 500 -13.60 -16.69 -8.62
C GLY A 500 -14.57 -15.51 -8.76
N ARG A 501 -15.86 -15.84 -8.87
CA ARG A 501 -16.92 -14.83 -8.87
C ARG A 501 -17.18 -14.38 -7.44
N VAL A 502 -16.96 -13.09 -7.18
CA VAL A 502 -17.19 -12.49 -5.87
C VAL A 502 -18.61 -11.93 -5.80
N THR A 503 -19.32 -12.22 -4.72
CA THR A 503 -20.65 -11.69 -4.38
C THR A 503 -20.64 -11.16 -2.96
N ASP A 504 -21.58 -10.27 -2.62
CA ASP A 504 -21.66 -9.69 -1.28
C ASP A 504 -21.83 -10.76 -0.18
N SER A 505 -22.66 -11.76 -0.44
CA SER A 505 -22.84 -12.93 0.44
C SER A 505 -21.55 -13.71 0.66
N LEU A 506 -20.70 -13.83 -0.37
CA LEU A 506 -19.40 -14.50 -0.28
C LEU A 506 -18.39 -13.68 0.51
N GLU A 507 -18.35 -12.37 0.29
CA GLU A 507 -17.53 -11.43 1.08
C GLU A 507 -17.92 -11.48 2.56
N GLY A 508 -19.22 -11.44 2.85
CA GLY A 508 -19.73 -11.56 4.22
C GLY A 508 -19.37 -12.88 4.90
N GLU A 509 -19.46 -14.00 4.18
CA GLU A 509 -19.05 -15.31 4.69
C GLU A 509 -17.54 -15.38 4.98
N ALA A 510 -16.71 -14.84 4.10
CA ALA A 510 -15.26 -14.78 4.29
C ALA A 510 -14.88 -13.95 5.53
N LEU A 511 -15.53 -12.80 5.71
CA LEU A 511 -15.27 -11.87 6.82
C LEU A 511 -15.78 -12.37 8.18
N GLN A 512 -16.78 -13.27 8.20
CA GLN A 512 -17.28 -13.91 9.42
C GLN A 512 -16.76 -15.34 9.66
N PHE A 513 -15.87 -15.84 8.79
CA PHE A 513 -15.32 -17.18 8.93
C PHE A 513 -14.59 -17.35 10.26
N LYS A 514 -15.07 -18.24 11.13
CA LYS A 514 -14.48 -18.57 12.44
C LYS A 514 -13.91 -17.38 13.22
N THR A 515 -14.69 -16.31 13.35
CA THR A 515 -14.32 -15.05 14.03
C THR A 515 -13.87 -15.18 15.48
N ASN A 516 -14.23 -16.27 16.18
CA ASN A 516 -13.74 -16.52 17.55
C ASN A 516 -12.40 -17.27 17.62
N TYR A 517 -11.97 -17.85 16.50
CA TYR A 517 -10.69 -18.55 16.39
C TYR A 517 -9.61 -17.67 15.76
N ILE A 518 -9.96 -16.97 14.68
CA ILE A 518 -9.04 -16.06 13.98
C ILE A 518 -8.97 -14.73 14.73
N ASP A 519 -7.76 -14.23 14.99
CA ASP A 519 -7.56 -12.94 15.65
C ASP A 519 -7.57 -11.78 14.64
N ILE A 520 -6.77 -11.93 13.57
CA ILE A 520 -6.49 -10.87 12.61
C ILE A 520 -6.85 -11.36 11.20
N PHE A 521 -7.64 -10.56 10.48
CA PHE A 521 -7.87 -10.71 9.05
C PHE A 521 -7.06 -9.67 8.29
N SER A 522 -6.29 -10.10 7.30
CA SER A 522 -5.56 -9.20 6.40
C SER A 522 -6.16 -9.25 5.00
N ALA A 523 -6.59 -8.10 4.50
CA ALA A 523 -7.21 -7.95 3.18
C ALA A 523 -6.52 -6.86 2.36
N SER A 524 -6.13 -7.23 1.15
CA SER A 524 -5.38 -6.39 0.21
C SER A 524 -6.13 -6.20 -1.11
N TRP A 525 -7.45 -6.06 -1.02
CA TRP A 525 -8.38 -5.91 -2.13
C TRP A 525 -9.45 -4.85 -1.82
N GLY A 526 -10.17 -4.43 -2.84
CA GLY A 526 -11.26 -3.46 -2.71
C GLY A 526 -11.96 -3.25 -4.05
N PRO A 527 -12.73 -2.15 -4.19
CA PRO A 527 -13.22 -1.66 -5.48
C PRO A 527 -12.07 -1.38 -6.46
N ASN A 528 -12.38 -1.00 -7.70
CA ASN A 528 -11.34 -0.65 -8.66
C ASN A 528 -10.66 0.67 -8.27
N ASP A 529 -9.34 0.65 -8.12
CA ASP A 529 -8.50 1.84 -7.86
C ASP A 529 -8.29 2.71 -9.14
N ASP A 530 -9.37 3.03 -9.87
CA ASP A 530 -9.35 3.68 -11.18
C ASP A 530 -9.51 5.20 -11.14
N GLY A 531 -9.65 5.80 -9.96
CA GLY A 531 -9.93 7.22 -9.78
C GLY A 531 -11.37 7.59 -10.12
N LYS A 532 -12.28 6.61 -10.21
CA LYS A 532 -13.69 6.79 -10.60
C LYS A 532 -14.66 6.08 -9.68
N THR A 533 -14.34 4.83 -9.35
CA THR A 533 -15.20 3.93 -8.60
C THR A 533 -15.41 4.48 -7.19
N MET A 534 -16.63 4.41 -6.70
CA MET A 534 -16.99 4.79 -5.33
C MET A 534 -18.03 3.78 -4.88
N GLU A 535 -17.66 2.94 -3.92
CA GLU A 535 -18.43 1.78 -3.52
C GLU A 535 -18.19 1.49 -2.04
N ALA A 536 -19.25 1.17 -1.31
CA ALA A 536 -19.18 0.74 0.08
C ALA A 536 -19.46 -0.76 0.18
N PRO A 537 -19.03 -1.45 1.26
CA PRO A 537 -19.43 -2.81 1.53
C PRO A 537 -20.95 -2.94 1.46
N HIS A 538 -21.41 -3.97 0.75
CA HIS A 538 -22.84 -4.25 0.62
C HIS A 538 -23.38 -4.90 1.91
N HIS A 539 -24.65 -5.30 1.90
CA HIS A 539 -25.39 -5.70 3.10
C HIS A 539 -24.67 -6.75 3.96
N TYR A 540 -24.23 -7.87 3.36
CA TYR A 540 -23.60 -8.95 4.12
C TYR A 540 -22.18 -8.61 4.53
N ALA A 541 -21.38 -8.00 3.64
CA ALA A 541 -20.02 -7.59 3.96
C ALA A 541 -19.98 -6.53 5.09
N ALA A 542 -20.87 -5.53 5.05
CA ALA A 542 -20.99 -4.52 6.09
C ALA A 542 -21.42 -5.12 7.43
N ALA A 543 -22.44 -5.99 7.42
CA ALA A 543 -22.88 -6.70 8.62
C ALA A 543 -21.79 -7.63 9.17
N ALA A 544 -20.99 -8.24 8.31
CA ALA A 544 -19.89 -9.10 8.69
C ALA A 544 -18.77 -8.36 9.44
N LEU A 545 -18.35 -7.21 8.94
CA LEU A 545 -17.39 -6.35 9.64
C LEU A 545 -17.91 -5.94 11.02
N GLN A 546 -19.17 -5.48 11.09
CA GLN A 546 -19.81 -5.08 12.36
C GLN A 546 -19.92 -6.24 13.36
N ASN A 547 -20.32 -7.43 12.89
CA ASN A 547 -20.41 -8.61 13.74
C ASN A 547 -19.02 -9.09 14.19
N GLY A 548 -18.02 -9.02 13.32
CA GLY A 548 -16.64 -9.39 13.63
C GLY A 548 -16.04 -8.54 14.74
N VAL A 549 -16.16 -7.21 14.66
CA VAL A 549 -15.66 -6.31 15.71
C VAL A 549 -16.48 -6.38 17.00
N LYS A 550 -17.74 -6.82 16.93
CA LYS A 550 -18.63 -6.89 18.09
C LYS A 550 -18.57 -8.21 18.85
N TYR A 551 -18.50 -9.32 18.13
CA TYR A 551 -18.64 -10.67 18.70
C TYR A 551 -17.40 -11.54 18.53
N GLY A 552 -16.53 -11.22 17.56
CA GLY A 552 -15.30 -11.95 17.31
C GLY A 552 -14.31 -11.88 18.47
N ARG A 553 -13.32 -12.79 18.46
CA ARG A 553 -12.34 -12.96 19.55
C ARG A 553 -13.02 -12.99 20.93
N ASN A 554 -14.13 -13.71 21.04
CA ASN A 554 -14.95 -13.82 22.25
C ASN A 554 -15.43 -12.47 22.82
N GLY A 555 -15.76 -11.52 21.95
CA GLY A 555 -16.24 -10.19 22.30
C GLY A 555 -15.17 -9.10 22.38
N LEU A 556 -13.88 -9.42 22.16
CA LEU A 556 -12.82 -8.41 22.01
C LEU A 556 -12.86 -7.73 20.63
N GLY A 557 -13.46 -8.39 19.65
CA GLY A 557 -13.57 -7.95 18.26
C GLY A 557 -12.38 -8.37 17.42
N ASN A 558 -12.65 -8.90 16.23
CA ASN A 558 -11.62 -9.18 15.23
C ASN A 558 -10.91 -7.91 14.79
N ILE A 559 -9.66 -8.05 14.37
CA ILE A 559 -8.87 -6.97 13.80
C ILE A 559 -8.85 -7.16 12.28
N TYR A 560 -9.48 -6.25 11.55
CA TYR A 560 -9.46 -6.24 10.09
C TYR A 560 -8.41 -5.26 9.59
N VAL A 561 -7.29 -5.73 9.05
CA VAL A 561 -6.23 -4.90 8.47
C VAL A 561 -6.45 -4.78 6.97
N TRP A 562 -6.49 -3.54 6.48
CA TRP A 562 -6.84 -3.26 5.09
C TRP A 562 -5.81 -2.37 4.41
N ALA A 563 -5.42 -2.72 3.18
CA ALA A 563 -4.56 -1.84 2.38
C ALA A 563 -5.30 -0.53 2.03
N THR A 564 -4.62 0.59 1.77
CA THR A 564 -5.33 1.83 1.39
C THR A 564 -5.68 1.95 -0.09
N GLY A 565 -4.96 1.27 -1.00
CA GLY A 565 -5.21 1.35 -2.45
C GLY A 565 -4.00 1.77 -3.29
N ASN A 566 -4.05 1.45 -4.59
CA ASN A 566 -2.99 1.71 -5.57
C ASN A 566 -3.37 2.73 -6.66
N GLY A 567 -4.45 3.49 -6.44
CA GLY A 567 -5.02 4.45 -7.37
C GLY A 567 -4.34 5.83 -7.40
N GLY A 568 -3.20 6.02 -6.72
CA GLY A 568 -2.52 7.31 -6.61
C GLY A 568 -2.26 8.00 -7.96
N MET A 569 -1.71 7.27 -8.95
CA MET A 569 -1.51 7.79 -10.32
C MET A 569 -2.81 8.05 -11.08
N ASN A 570 -3.92 7.45 -10.65
CA ASN A 570 -5.23 7.67 -11.24
C ASN A 570 -5.94 8.90 -10.65
N GLY A 571 -5.34 9.54 -9.64
CA GLY A 571 -5.98 10.62 -8.88
C GLY A 571 -7.13 10.10 -8.03
N ASP A 572 -7.01 8.86 -7.52
CA ASP A 572 -8.00 8.28 -6.63
C ASP A 572 -7.83 8.76 -5.19
N ASN A 573 -8.87 8.57 -4.40
CA ASN A 573 -8.92 8.90 -2.99
C ASN A 573 -9.51 7.72 -2.23
N CYS A 574 -8.78 7.21 -1.26
CA CYS A 574 -9.16 5.98 -0.57
C CYS A 574 -10.40 6.11 0.32
N ASN A 575 -10.89 7.33 0.59
CA ASN A 575 -12.22 7.52 1.19
C ASN A 575 -13.38 7.22 0.21
N ALA A 576 -13.12 7.02 -1.08
CA ALA A 576 -14.13 6.51 -2.02
C ALA A 576 -14.26 4.97 -1.96
N ASP A 577 -13.38 4.30 -1.23
CA ASP A 577 -13.47 2.88 -0.88
C ASP A 577 -14.07 2.73 0.52
N GLY A 578 -15.28 2.16 0.61
CA GLY A 578 -15.94 1.93 1.89
C GLY A 578 -15.32 0.84 2.76
N TYR A 579 -14.45 -0.02 2.22
CA TYR A 579 -13.68 -0.95 3.05
C TYR A 579 -12.58 -0.21 3.81
N VAL A 580 -11.93 0.77 3.17
CA VAL A 580 -10.87 1.59 3.80
C VAL A 580 -11.47 2.68 4.70
N SER A 581 -12.64 3.23 4.34
CA SER A 581 -13.35 4.24 5.14
C SER A 581 -14.34 3.67 6.16
N SER A 582 -14.34 2.35 6.36
CA SER A 582 -15.03 1.67 7.47
C SER A 582 -14.28 1.95 8.79
N ILE A 583 -15.01 2.05 9.90
CA ILE A 583 -14.38 2.22 11.22
C ILE A 583 -13.83 0.90 11.77
N GLU A 584 -14.43 -0.20 11.29
CA GLU A 584 -14.13 -1.57 11.68
C GLU A 584 -12.79 -2.06 11.10
N THR A 585 -12.24 -1.36 10.10
CA THR A 585 -10.97 -1.69 9.48
C THR A 585 -9.84 -0.77 9.96
N LEU A 586 -8.63 -1.33 10.04
CA LEU A 586 -7.39 -0.63 10.28
C LEU A 586 -6.68 -0.48 8.93
N SER A 587 -6.79 0.72 8.35
CA SER A 587 -6.26 1.05 7.04
C SER A 587 -4.76 1.38 7.09
N VAL A 588 -3.99 0.73 6.23
CA VAL A 588 -2.52 0.83 6.21
C VAL A 588 -2.01 1.19 4.82
N GLY A 589 -1.25 2.28 4.77
CA GLY A 589 -0.58 2.76 3.58
C GLY A 589 0.89 2.37 3.47
N SER A 590 1.56 2.90 2.45
CA SER A 590 2.91 2.50 2.05
C SER A 590 3.88 3.67 2.09
N ILE A 591 5.13 3.42 2.51
CA ILE A 591 6.26 4.32 2.28
C ILE A 591 7.39 3.61 1.55
N ASN A 592 8.22 4.39 0.86
CA ASN A 592 9.48 3.90 0.32
C ASN A 592 10.61 3.91 1.36
N ASP A 593 11.77 3.43 0.97
CA ASP A 593 12.99 3.35 1.77
C ASP A 593 13.58 4.71 2.18
N TRP A 594 13.05 5.81 1.63
CA TRP A 594 13.40 7.19 1.98
C TRP A 594 12.38 7.85 2.90
N GLY A 595 11.33 7.12 3.30
CA GLY A 595 10.25 7.65 4.13
C GLY A 595 9.23 8.49 3.36
N HIS A 596 9.27 8.45 2.01
CA HIS A 596 8.37 9.22 1.15
C HIS A 596 7.22 8.38 0.62
N ARG A 597 6.16 9.06 0.21
CA ARG A 597 4.97 8.47 -0.42
C ARG A 597 5.30 7.85 -1.79
N PRO A 598 4.99 6.57 -2.01
CA PRO A 598 5.13 5.93 -3.32
C PRO A 598 4.06 6.38 -4.32
N PHE A 599 4.33 6.26 -5.62
CA PHE A 599 3.46 6.74 -6.71
C PHE A 599 2.04 6.15 -6.73
N TYR A 600 1.91 4.92 -6.26
CA TYR A 600 0.68 4.15 -6.30
C TYR A 600 -0.23 4.46 -5.10
N MET A 601 0.34 4.91 -3.98
CA MET A 601 -0.43 5.08 -2.74
C MET A 601 -1.57 6.09 -2.94
N GLU A 602 -2.73 5.82 -2.36
CA GLU A 602 -3.85 6.75 -2.28
C GLU A 602 -3.77 7.61 -1.01
N ASN A 603 -4.24 8.85 -1.07
CA ASN A 603 -4.33 9.71 0.12
C ASN A 603 -5.78 9.78 0.60
N CYS A 604 -5.99 9.71 1.91
CA CYS A 604 -7.31 9.92 2.51
C CYS A 604 -7.20 10.05 4.03
N THR A 605 -8.21 10.69 4.61
CA THR A 605 -8.32 10.92 6.06
C THR A 605 -8.67 9.67 6.86
N SER A 606 -8.99 8.56 6.21
CA SER A 606 -9.25 7.27 6.85
C SER A 606 -7.98 6.47 7.09
N THR A 607 -6.84 6.81 6.46
CA THR A 607 -5.54 6.13 6.67
C THR A 607 -5.08 6.29 8.12
N ILE A 608 -4.86 5.18 8.84
CA ILE A 608 -4.39 5.22 10.23
C ILE A 608 -2.86 5.29 10.29
N ALA A 609 -2.16 4.42 9.57
CA ALA A 609 -0.69 4.36 9.61
C ALA A 609 -0.11 3.91 8.28
N VAL A 610 1.23 3.96 8.18
CA VAL A 610 1.98 3.49 7.02
C VAL A 610 3.09 2.53 7.41
N VAL A 611 3.52 1.69 6.46
CA VAL A 611 4.62 0.74 6.63
C VAL A 611 5.57 0.74 5.42
N PRO A 612 6.82 0.28 5.57
CA PRO A 612 7.82 0.32 4.51
C PRO A 612 7.60 -0.82 3.51
N THR A 613 7.02 -0.50 2.35
CA THR A 613 6.80 -1.48 1.25
C THR A 613 7.67 -1.18 0.03
N GLY A 614 8.31 -0.01 -0.01
CA GLY A 614 9.21 0.38 -1.09
C GLY A 614 8.48 0.97 -2.29
N GLY A 615 9.21 1.13 -3.38
CA GLY A 615 8.69 1.68 -4.63
C GLY A 615 9.10 3.13 -4.88
N GLU A 616 8.73 3.61 -6.07
CA GLU A 616 9.17 4.93 -6.54
C GLU A 616 8.33 6.04 -5.94
N GLU A 617 8.96 7.17 -5.61
CA GLU A 617 8.28 8.31 -5.01
C GLU A 617 7.25 8.94 -5.97
N TYR A 618 6.12 9.39 -5.41
CA TYR A 618 5.16 10.26 -6.09
C TYR A 618 5.71 11.69 -6.20
N ARG A 619 6.71 11.92 -7.04
CA ARG A 619 7.06 13.28 -7.45
C ARG A 619 7.27 13.29 -8.95
N GLY A 620 6.81 14.35 -9.61
CA GLY A 620 7.27 14.74 -10.96
C GLY A 620 8.77 15.11 -10.99
N GLN A 621 9.55 14.59 -10.03
CA GLN A 621 10.99 14.67 -9.92
C GLN A 621 11.59 13.44 -10.59
N GLU A 622 12.75 13.66 -11.20
CA GLU A 622 13.51 12.67 -11.93
C GLU A 622 13.70 11.37 -11.16
N VAL A 623 13.39 10.25 -11.83
CA VAL A 623 13.86 8.94 -11.42
C VAL A 623 15.38 8.96 -11.59
N GLU A 624 16.11 9.07 -10.49
CA GLU A 624 17.57 8.98 -10.51
C GLU A 624 17.96 7.57 -10.99
N MET A 625 18.36 7.45 -12.26
CA MET A 625 18.79 6.18 -12.85
C MET A 625 20.05 5.69 -12.13
N GLY A 626 19.95 4.55 -11.45
CA GLY A 626 21.09 3.87 -10.83
C GLY A 626 21.01 3.69 -9.31
N LYS A 627 20.00 4.24 -8.62
CA LYS A 627 19.76 3.94 -7.20
C LYS A 627 19.04 2.60 -7.02
N VAL A 628 19.51 1.79 -6.07
CA VAL A 628 18.90 0.50 -5.68
C VAL A 628 17.53 0.80 -5.07
N LYS A 629 16.47 0.33 -5.71
CA LYS A 629 15.09 0.50 -5.23
C LYS A 629 14.70 -0.72 -4.44
N LEU A 630 14.62 -0.56 -3.12
CA LEU A 630 14.26 -1.63 -2.21
C LEU A 630 12.76 -1.94 -2.31
N LYS A 631 12.43 -3.22 -2.20
CA LYS A 631 11.08 -3.78 -2.29
C LYS A 631 10.94 -4.89 -1.28
N VAL A 632 9.75 -5.45 -1.15
CA VAL A 632 9.50 -6.49 -0.16
C VAL A 632 9.92 -7.86 -0.69
N VAL A 633 10.71 -8.55 0.14
CA VAL A 633 11.07 -9.95 -0.06
C VAL A 633 10.07 -10.83 0.67
N THR A 634 9.53 -11.86 0.04
CA THR A 634 8.58 -12.80 0.68
C THR A 634 8.50 -14.12 -0.11
N THR A 635 7.68 -15.05 0.37
CA THR A 635 7.36 -16.33 -0.27
C THR A 635 6.60 -16.14 -1.57
N ASP A 636 6.74 -17.06 -2.51
CA ASP A 636 5.98 -17.14 -3.76
C ASP A 636 5.53 -18.58 -4.01
N ILE A 637 4.51 -18.77 -4.85
CA ILE A 637 3.95 -20.10 -5.11
C ILE A 637 5.00 -21.09 -5.64
N ASN A 638 4.77 -22.39 -5.39
CA ASN A 638 5.66 -23.49 -5.80
C ASN A 638 7.01 -23.51 -5.06
N GLY A 639 7.02 -23.09 -3.78
CA GLY A 639 8.24 -23.07 -2.97
C GLY A 639 9.24 -22.01 -3.43
N GLY A 640 8.78 -20.96 -4.12
CA GLY A 640 9.64 -19.88 -4.63
C GLY A 640 9.76 -18.73 -3.64
N CYS A 641 10.71 -17.83 -3.89
CA CYS A 641 10.83 -16.56 -3.17
C CYS A 641 10.77 -15.42 -4.18
N ILE A 642 10.25 -14.27 -3.78
CA ILE A 642 10.21 -13.06 -4.59
C ILE A 642 10.85 -11.90 -3.83
N GLU A 643 11.74 -11.16 -4.47
CA GLU A 643 12.46 -10.03 -3.85
C GLU A 643 11.86 -8.65 -4.21
N ASN A 644 10.85 -8.63 -5.08
CA ASN A 644 10.31 -7.40 -5.66
C ASN A 644 8.79 -7.23 -5.48
N PHE A 645 8.24 -7.76 -4.38
CA PHE A 645 6.85 -7.52 -4.01
C PHE A 645 6.64 -6.05 -3.61
N GLN A 646 5.57 -5.42 -4.09
CA GLN A 646 5.32 -3.98 -3.93
C GLN A 646 3.83 -3.65 -4.12
N GLY A 647 3.42 -2.49 -3.62
CA GLY A 647 2.04 -2.01 -3.58
C GLY A 647 1.53 -1.92 -2.15
N THR A 648 0.41 -1.22 -1.94
CA THR A 648 -0.26 -1.21 -0.62
C THR A 648 -0.73 -2.60 -0.21
N SER A 649 -0.81 -3.55 -1.14
CA SER A 649 -1.03 -4.97 -0.82
C SER A 649 -0.01 -5.59 0.13
N SER A 650 1.22 -5.10 0.14
CA SER A 650 2.28 -5.52 1.08
C SER A 650 2.16 -4.79 2.42
N ALA A 651 1.45 -3.67 2.45
CA ALA A 651 1.32 -2.86 3.66
C ALA A 651 0.44 -3.55 4.73
N ALA A 652 -0.73 -4.06 4.33
CA ALA A 652 -1.64 -4.72 5.25
C ALA A 652 -1.04 -5.98 5.92
N PRO A 653 -0.37 -6.90 5.20
CA PRO A 653 0.28 -8.06 5.82
C PRO A 653 1.42 -7.69 6.78
N LEU A 654 2.29 -6.74 6.43
CA LEU A 654 3.35 -6.28 7.34
C LEU A 654 2.78 -5.71 8.63
N ALA A 655 1.73 -4.89 8.53
CA ALA A 655 1.02 -4.37 9.70
C ALA A 655 0.35 -5.50 10.50
N ALA A 656 -0.32 -6.45 9.85
CA ALA A 656 -0.94 -7.60 10.50
C ALA A 656 0.06 -8.43 11.31
N GLY A 657 1.27 -8.66 10.77
CA GLY A 657 2.36 -9.30 11.52
C GLY A 657 2.78 -8.50 12.75
N CYS A 658 2.91 -7.18 12.64
CA CYS A 658 3.24 -6.34 13.80
C CYS A 658 2.13 -6.35 14.86
N LEU A 659 0.86 -6.37 14.43
CA LEU A 659 -0.28 -6.50 15.32
C LEU A 659 -0.36 -7.88 15.98
N ALA A 660 0.13 -8.94 15.34
CA ALA A 660 0.26 -10.23 15.98
C ALA A 660 1.30 -10.20 17.13
N ASN A 661 2.41 -9.50 16.97
CA ASN A 661 3.36 -9.27 18.09
C ASN A 661 2.71 -8.46 19.23
N VAL A 662 1.89 -7.45 18.90
CA VAL A 662 1.12 -6.66 19.88
C VAL A 662 0.10 -7.50 20.63
N LEU A 663 -0.67 -8.35 19.94
CA LEU A 663 -1.65 -9.23 20.56
C LEU A 663 -0.99 -10.32 21.42
N GLN A 664 0.19 -10.81 21.03
CA GLN A 664 0.95 -11.70 21.90
C GLN A 664 1.34 -10.98 23.21
N ALA A 665 1.70 -9.69 23.12
CA ALA A 665 2.05 -8.89 24.29
C ALA A 665 0.86 -8.61 25.20
N ASN A 666 -0.33 -8.38 24.63
CA ASN A 666 -1.56 -8.20 25.39
C ASN A 666 -2.76 -8.80 24.63
N PRO A 667 -3.15 -10.05 24.97
CA PRO A 667 -4.26 -10.72 24.30
C PRO A 667 -5.63 -10.08 24.60
N SER A 668 -5.75 -9.31 25.68
CA SER A 668 -7.02 -8.68 26.09
C SER A 668 -7.36 -7.39 25.36
N LEU A 669 -6.49 -6.90 24.46
CA LEU A 669 -6.77 -5.73 23.65
C LEU A 669 -8.01 -5.97 22.78
N THR A 670 -8.93 -5.02 22.81
CA THR A 670 -10.06 -4.97 21.87
C THR A 670 -9.61 -4.45 20.50
N TRP A 671 -10.46 -4.60 19.48
CA TRP A 671 -10.19 -4.03 18.15
C TRP A 671 -9.93 -2.50 18.19
N ARG A 672 -10.62 -1.76 19.08
CA ARG A 672 -10.39 -0.32 19.31
C ARG A 672 -9.08 -0.05 20.02
N ASP A 673 -8.77 -0.82 21.05
CA ASP A 673 -7.50 -0.69 21.77
C ASP A 673 -6.31 -0.84 20.82
N VAL A 674 -6.40 -1.78 19.88
CA VAL A 674 -5.37 -1.96 18.85
C VAL A 674 -5.20 -0.72 17.99
N GLN A 675 -6.29 -0.08 17.54
CA GLN A 675 -6.20 1.18 16.79
C GLN A 675 -5.56 2.29 17.63
N HIS A 676 -5.93 2.43 18.91
CA HIS A 676 -5.28 3.38 19.83
C HIS A 676 -3.78 3.10 20.01
N VAL A 677 -3.39 1.84 20.19
CA VAL A 677 -1.98 1.43 20.28
C VAL A 677 -1.22 1.82 19.01
N VAL A 678 -1.82 1.69 17.83
CA VAL A 678 -1.21 2.14 16.57
C VAL A 678 -1.04 3.66 16.57
N VAL A 679 -2.09 4.43 16.87
CA VAL A 679 -2.06 5.90 16.93
C VAL A 679 -0.94 6.42 17.84
N HIS A 680 -0.74 5.79 19.00
CA HIS A 680 0.33 6.18 19.93
C HIS A 680 1.70 5.56 19.60
N GLY A 681 1.70 4.47 18.84
CA GLY A 681 2.86 3.66 18.49
C GLY A 681 3.55 4.04 17.17
N THR A 682 3.04 5.02 16.44
CA THR A 682 3.69 5.48 15.20
C THR A 682 4.86 6.45 15.45
N ARG A 683 5.64 6.68 14.39
CA ARG A 683 6.72 7.68 14.27
C ARG A 683 6.61 8.41 12.93
N ILE A 684 7.11 9.65 12.87
CA ILE A 684 7.12 10.42 11.62
C ILE A 684 8.21 9.86 10.70
N PRO A 685 7.87 9.34 9.50
CA PRO A 685 8.85 8.75 8.58
C PRO A 685 9.73 9.78 7.87
N SER A 686 9.16 10.93 7.50
CA SER A 686 9.88 12.03 6.86
C SER A 686 9.21 13.35 7.24
N VAL A 687 10.03 14.38 7.46
CA VAL A 687 9.55 15.73 7.78
C VAL A 687 9.36 16.50 6.49
N ASP A 688 8.13 16.51 6.00
CA ASP A 688 7.69 17.35 4.89
C ASP A 688 6.52 18.26 5.30
N ASN A 689 5.98 19.02 4.34
CA ASN A 689 4.89 19.96 4.58
C ASN A 689 3.50 19.28 4.72
N SER A 690 3.41 17.95 4.68
CA SER A 690 2.13 17.23 4.79
C SER A 690 1.62 17.12 6.23
N TRP A 691 2.47 17.39 7.22
CA TRP A 691 2.17 17.19 8.64
C TRP A 691 1.50 18.40 9.29
N THR A 692 0.46 18.12 10.06
CA THR A 692 -0.19 19.09 10.96
C THR A 692 -0.40 18.46 12.33
N ILE A 693 -0.60 19.30 13.36
CA ILE A 693 -0.94 18.82 14.70
C ILE A 693 -2.43 19.06 14.93
N ASN A 694 -3.16 18.01 15.28
CA ASN A 694 -4.59 18.10 15.54
C ASN A 694 -4.89 18.66 16.95
N GLY A 695 -6.17 18.87 17.29
CA GLY A 695 -6.57 19.36 18.62
C GLY A 695 -6.30 18.39 19.77
N GLY A 696 -6.08 17.10 19.48
CA GLY A 696 -5.71 16.06 20.43
C GLY A 696 -4.21 16.09 20.81
N GLY A 697 -3.38 16.74 19.97
CA GLY A 697 -1.92 16.80 20.11
C GLY A 697 -1.16 15.77 19.26
N HIS A 698 -1.82 15.12 18.32
CA HIS A 698 -1.24 14.13 17.41
C HIS A 698 -0.73 14.76 16.13
N HIS A 699 0.38 14.23 15.61
CA HIS A 699 0.83 14.57 14.25
C HIS A 699 0.01 13.75 13.26
N ILE A 700 -0.60 14.43 12.30
CA ILE A 700 -1.49 13.84 11.30
C ILE A 700 -1.08 14.29 9.90
N SER A 701 -1.24 13.41 8.92
CA SER A 701 -1.03 13.68 7.50
C SER A 701 -2.05 12.91 6.67
N HIS A 702 -2.62 13.54 5.65
CA HIS A 702 -3.48 12.86 4.65
C HIS A 702 -2.72 11.78 3.87
N GLU A 703 -1.39 11.86 3.84
CA GLU A 703 -0.52 10.90 3.17
C GLU A 703 -0.08 9.77 4.08
N PHE A 704 0.14 10.02 5.37
CA PHE A 704 0.78 9.06 6.27
C PHE A 704 -0.07 8.66 7.48
N GLY A 705 -1.29 9.17 7.61
CA GLY A 705 -2.09 9.02 8.82
C GLY A 705 -1.37 9.59 10.03
N PHE A 706 -1.19 8.77 11.08
CA PHE A 706 -0.39 9.10 12.26
C PHE A 706 1.10 8.81 12.09
N GLY A 707 1.51 8.12 11.00
CA GLY A 707 2.91 7.86 10.67
C GLY A 707 3.28 6.39 10.49
N LEU A 708 4.59 6.15 10.45
CA LEU A 708 5.19 4.83 10.29
C LEU A 708 5.00 3.99 11.56
N MET A 709 4.49 2.78 11.42
CA MET A 709 4.36 1.83 12.54
C MET A 709 5.74 1.47 13.12
N ASP A 710 5.85 1.46 14.45
CA ASP A 710 7.03 1.01 15.19
C ASP A 710 6.64 -0.16 16.09
N CYS A 711 6.94 -1.38 15.64
CA CYS A 711 6.40 -2.59 16.24
C CYS A 711 6.98 -2.85 17.63
N GLY A 712 8.24 -2.48 17.87
CA GLY A 712 8.84 -2.48 19.20
C GLY A 712 8.13 -1.52 20.17
N LYS A 713 7.90 -0.27 19.75
CA LYS A 713 7.19 0.73 20.56
C LYS A 713 5.74 0.32 20.83
N MET A 714 5.05 -0.22 19.82
CA MET A 714 3.67 -0.69 19.96
C MET A 714 3.54 -1.84 20.96
N VAL A 715 4.46 -2.81 20.94
CA VAL A 715 4.52 -3.90 21.94
C VAL A 715 4.74 -3.36 23.35
N GLN A 716 5.64 -2.39 23.53
CA GLN A 716 5.86 -1.75 24.83
C GLN A 716 4.62 -1.02 25.35
N ILE A 717 3.92 -0.29 24.46
CA ILE A 717 2.66 0.37 24.82
C ILE A 717 1.62 -0.66 25.21
N ALA A 718 1.49 -1.76 24.46
CA ALA A 718 0.50 -2.81 24.67
C ALA A 718 0.63 -3.49 26.04
N GLN A 719 1.86 -3.72 26.50
CA GLN A 719 2.13 -4.34 27.81
C GLN A 719 1.59 -3.52 28.98
N GLU A 720 1.61 -2.19 28.87
CA GLU A 720 1.12 -1.29 29.91
C GLU A 720 -0.28 -0.72 29.58
N TRP A 721 -0.88 -1.13 28.45
CA TRP A 721 -2.15 -0.59 27.98
C TRP A 721 -3.33 -1.06 28.84
N SER A 722 -4.23 -0.12 29.12
CA SER A 722 -5.50 -0.39 29.78
C SER A 722 -6.62 -0.18 28.78
N ASN A 723 -7.53 -1.15 28.68
CA ASN A 723 -8.59 -1.12 27.68
C ASN A 723 -9.44 0.15 27.78
N VAL A 724 -9.76 0.72 26.62
CA VAL A 724 -10.63 1.88 26.52
C VAL A 724 -12.07 1.53 26.91
N PRO A 725 -12.86 2.50 27.42
CA PRO A 725 -14.26 2.30 27.73
C PRO A 725 -15.11 1.91 26.52
N GLU A 726 -16.36 1.55 26.80
CA GLU A 726 -17.39 1.37 25.78
C GLU A 726 -17.47 2.59 24.85
N GLN A 727 -17.63 2.32 23.55
CA GLN A 727 -17.72 3.35 22.54
C GLN A 727 -19.10 4.01 22.60
N HIS A 728 -19.12 5.34 22.69
CA HIS A 728 -20.33 6.13 22.59
C HIS A 728 -20.49 6.67 21.16
N ILE A 729 -21.74 6.86 20.75
CA ILE A 729 -22.08 7.39 19.42
C ILE A 729 -22.98 8.62 19.58
N CYS A 730 -22.50 9.76 19.08
CA CYS A 730 -23.25 11.01 19.04
C CYS A 730 -23.54 11.39 17.57
N GLN A 731 -24.82 11.53 17.22
CA GLN A 731 -25.25 11.75 15.83
C GLN A 731 -26.07 13.01 15.69
N HIS A 732 -25.77 13.75 14.62
CA HIS A 732 -26.48 14.94 14.20
C HIS A 732 -26.76 14.88 12.71
N SER A 733 -27.97 15.23 12.28
CA SER A 733 -28.33 15.31 10.87
C SER A 733 -28.84 16.69 10.52
N ARG A 734 -28.58 17.11 9.29
CA ARG A 734 -29.03 18.39 8.76
C ARG A 734 -29.40 18.22 7.30
N HIS A 735 -30.67 18.48 7.00
CA HIS A 735 -31.11 18.65 5.62
C HIS A 735 -30.68 20.01 5.11
N SER A 736 -30.14 20.03 3.91
CA SER A 736 -29.80 21.22 3.16
C SER A 736 -30.70 21.30 1.92
N GLY A 737 -30.89 22.51 1.42
CA GLY A 737 -31.54 22.76 0.12
C GLY A 737 -30.68 23.68 -0.74
N GLN A 738 -29.40 23.83 -0.37
CA GLN A 738 -28.52 24.80 -1.00
C GLN A 738 -28.14 24.34 -2.41
N LYS A 739 -28.16 25.29 -3.34
CA LYS A 739 -27.74 25.07 -4.72
C LYS A 739 -26.23 25.18 -4.81
N LEU A 740 -25.58 24.17 -5.39
CA LEU A 740 -24.14 24.14 -5.67
C LEU A 740 -23.88 24.69 -7.07
N GLU A 741 -23.57 25.99 -7.11
CA GLU A 741 -23.28 26.73 -8.34
C GLU A 741 -22.01 26.23 -9.05
N TYR A 742 -21.90 26.48 -10.37
CA TYR A 742 -20.74 26.11 -11.16
C TYR A 742 -19.50 26.87 -10.73
N GLY A 743 -18.46 26.15 -10.28
CA GLY A 743 -17.28 26.77 -9.67
C GLY A 743 -17.53 27.34 -8.27
N GLY A 744 -18.66 27.00 -7.66
CA GLY A 744 -19.11 27.54 -6.38
C GLY A 744 -18.62 26.74 -5.17
N HIS A 745 -18.95 27.24 -3.98
CA HIS A 745 -18.73 26.54 -2.72
C HIS A 745 -19.95 26.68 -1.80
N ILE A 746 -20.20 25.66 -0.99
CA ILE A 746 -21.19 25.65 0.09
C ILE A 746 -20.45 25.42 1.39
N SER A 747 -20.80 26.18 2.43
CA SER A 747 -20.35 25.95 3.79
C SER A 747 -21.57 25.76 4.68
N ASP A 748 -21.66 24.60 5.34
CA ASP A 748 -22.72 24.30 6.31
C ASP A 748 -22.12 23.94 7.66
N THR A 749 -22.91 24.04 8.73
CA THR A 749 -22.41 23.94 10.10
C THR A 749 -23.31 23.10 10.99
N ILE A 750 -22.73 22.29 11.85
CA ILE A 750 -23.42 21.64 12.98
C ILE A 750 -22.74 22.07 14.28
N TYR A 751 -23.54 22.44 15.27
CA TYR A 751 -23.06 22.66 16.65
C TYR A 751 -23.43 21.45 17.49
N THR A 752 -22.49 20.97 18.29
CA THR A 752 -22.68 19.83 19.21
C THR A 752 -21.88 20.08 20.47
N ASP A 753 -22.40 19.66 21.61
CA ASP A 753 -21.71 19.64 22.91
C ASP A 753 -21.10 18.25 23.20
N GLY A 754 -21.02 17.39 22.17
CA GLY A 754 -20.65 15.99 22.31
C GLY A 754 -21.78 15.11 22.85
N CYS A 755 -23.05 15.50 22.71
CA CYS A 755 -24.22 14.81 23.28
C CYS A 755 -24.17 14.71 24.81
N LYS A 756 -23.75 15.79 25.46
CA LYS A 756 -23.48 15.84 26.91
C LYS A 756 -24.72 15.60 27.77
N GLU A 757 -25.90 15.93 27.26
CA GLU A 757 -27.18 15.70 27.94
C GLU A 757 -27.46 14.22 28.20
N ASP A 758 -27.07 13.33 27.27
CA ASP A 758 -27.26 11.89 27.36
C ASP A 758 -25.93 11.21 27.70
N LYS A 759 -25.73 10.84 28.97
CA LYS A 759 -24.48 10.22 29.45
C LYS A 759 -24.07 8.96 28.67
N SER A 760 -25.03 8.24 28.06
CA SER A 760 -24.76 7.05 27.26
C SER A 760 -24.23 7.37 25.85
N LYS A 761 -24.32 8.63 25.43
CA LYS A 761 -23.86 9.14 24.12
C LYS A 761 -22.82 10.24 24.25
N TRP A 762 -22.53 10.67 25.47
CA TRP A 762 -21.61 11.76 25.72
C TRP A 762 -20.19 11.37 25.28
N ILE A 763 -19.56 12.20 24.45
CA ILE A 763 -18.19 12.00 23.97
C ILE A 763 -17.34 13.19 24.40
N GLN A 764 -16.20 12.89 25.00
CA GLN A 764 -15.18 13.86 25.41
C GLN A 764 -13.87 13.67 24.63
N HIS A 765 -13.60 12.44 24.18
CA HIS A 765 -12.42 12.07 23.39
C HIS A 765 -12.86 11.32 22.15
N LEU A 766 -12.61 11.92 20.98
CA LEU A 766 -12.95 11.34 19.69
C LEU A 766 -12.04 10.19 19.29
N GLU A 767 -12.60 9.23 18.56
CA GLU A 767 -11.89 8.17 17.84
C GLU A 767 -12.12 8.40 16.34
N HIS A 768 -13.26 7.93 15.84
CA HIS A 768 -13.67 8.08 14.44
C HIS A 768 -14.71 9.19 14.28
N VAL A 769 -14.65 9.90 13.15
CA VAL A 769 -15.69 10.82 12.72
C VAL A 769 -16.17 10.42 11.33
N GLN A 770 -17.46 10.14 11.21
CA GLN A 770 -18.10 9.80 9.94
C GLN A 770 -18.99 10.94 9.44
N ILE A 771 -18.95 11.16 8.13
CA ILE A 771 -19.71 12.20 7.45
C ILE A 771 -20.48 11.53 6.32
N TYR A 772 -21.79 11.38 6.52
CA TYR A 772 -22.68 11.02 5.44
C TYR A 772 -23.08 12.28 4.67
N VAL A 773 -23.00 12.23 3.35
CA VAL A 773 -23.48 13.30 2.47
C VAL A 773 -24.42 12.73 1.41
N LYS A 774 -25.42 13.51 1.04
CA LYS A 774 -26.31 13.27 -0.10
C LYS A 774 -26.30 14.50 -1.01
N LEU A 775 -25.83 14.30 -2.23
CA LEU A 775 -25.52 15.37 -3.18
C LEU A 775 -26.08 15.05 -4.56
N ILE A 776 -26.51 16.08 -5.28
CA ILE A 776 -26.68 16.05 -6.73
C ILE A 776 -25.54 16.85 -7.32
N THR A 777 -24.71 16.21 -8.14
CA THR A 777 -23.55 16.87 -8.75
C THR A 777 -23.61 16.79 -10.27
N ARG A 778 -23.16 17.86 -10.93
CA ARG A 778 -22.93 17.86 -12.38
C ARG A 778 -21.92 16.79 -12.78
N ARG A 779 -20.83 16.73 -12.01
CA ARG A 779 -19.78 15.74 -12.14
C ARG A 779 -19.16 15.47 -10.77
N ARG A 780 -19.30 14.25 -10.27
CA ARG A 780 -18.83 13.87 -8.93
C ARG A 780 -17.32 14.07 -8.77
N GLY A 781 -16.54 13.78 -9.81
CA GLY A 781 -15.09 13.95 -9.80
C GLY A 781 -14.57 15.39 -9.63
N ASP A 782 -15.42 16.40 -9.84
CA ASP A 782 -15.07 17.81 -9.61
C ASP A 782 -15.44 18.27 -8.19
N THR A 783 -16.03 17.40 -7.36
CA THR A 783 -16.42 17.71 -5.98
C THR A 783 -15.24 17.55 -5.03
N ARG A 784 -15.00 18.54 -4.17
CA ARG A 784 -14.04 18.47 -3.06
C ARG A 784 -14.76 18.73 -1.74
N ILE A 785 -14.55 17.88 -0.74
CA ILE A 785 -15.26 17.95 0.55
C ILE A 785 -14.25 18.04 1.68
N VAL A 786 -14.46 19.01 2.58
CA VAL A 786 -13.60 19.27 3.72
C VAL A 786 -14.42 19.43 4.98
N LEU A 787 -14.04 18.71 6.04
CA LEU A 787 -14.58 18.88 7.39
C LEU A 787 -13.58 19.63 8.26
N THR A 788 -14.05 20.61 9.02
CA THR A 788 -13.25 21.30 10.04
C THR A 788 -13.83 21.05 11.43
N SER A 789 -13.01 20.52 12.34
CA SER A 789 -13.39 20.28 13.74
C SER A 789 -13.43 21.58 14.56
N PRO A 790 -14.06 21.58 15.75
CA PRO A 790 -14.06 22.73 16.66
C PRO A 790 -12.67 23.19 17.08
N SER A 791 -11.71 22.26 17.14
CA SER A 791 -10.29 22.57 17.45
C SER A 791 -9.54 23.19 16.27
N GLY A 792 -10.16 23.27 15.09
CA GLY A 792 -9.55 23.79 13.86
C GLY A 792 -8.88 22.74 12.98
N THR A 793 -9.02 21.45 13.28
CA THR A 793 -8.43 20.37 12.48
C THR A 793 -9.18 20.21 11.17
N ARG A 794 -8.46 20.36 10.04
CA ARG A 794 -9.03 20.33 8.69
C ARG A 794 -8.81 18.96 8.05
N SER A 795 -9.89 18.25 7.77
CA SER A 795 -9.93 16.93 7.14
C SER A 795 -10.51 17.03 5.72
N GLU A 796 -9.67 17.04 4.69
CA GLU A 796 -10.12 16.84 3.30
C GLU A 796 -10.54 15.39 3.08
N VAL A 797 -11.84 15.12 3.27
CA VAL A 797 -12.39 13.77 3.21
C VAL A 797 -12.64 13.28 1.79
N LEU A 798 -12.77 14.19 0.82
CA LEU A 798 -12.81 13.86 -0.60
C LEU A 798 -12.02 14.90 -1.39
N SER A 799 -10.95 14.47 -2.04
CA SER A 799 -10.20 15.28 -3.00
C SER A 799 -10.83 15.17 -4.40
N LYS A 800 -10.46 16.11 -5.28
CA LYS A 800 -10.86 16.04 -6.69
C LYS A 800 -10.39 14.72 -7.32
N ARG A 801 -11.27 14.07 -8.08
CA ARG A 801 -10.98 12.81 -8.80
C ARG A 801 -11.18 13.02 -10.31
N PRO A 802 -10.14 13.43 -11.06
CA PRO A 802 -10.28 13.90 -12.44
C PRO A 802 -10.84 12.89 -13.44
N LYS A 803 -10.82 11.60 -13.10
CA LYS A 803 -11.31 10.51 -13.94
C LYS A 803 -12.78 10.19 -13.68
N ASP A 804 -13.32 10.56 -12.52
CA ASP A 804 -14.71 10.31 -12.14
C ASP A 804 -15.65 11.25 -12.92
N ASP A 805 -16.42 10.66 -13.83
CA ASP A 805 -17.37 11.33 -14.70
C ASP A 805 -18.83 11.04 -14.32
N PHE A 806 -19.07 10.48 -13.12
CA PHE A 806 -20.42 10.24 -12.64
C PHE A 806 -21.23 11.55 -12.53
N THR A 807 -22.47 11.52 -13.01
CA THR A 807 -23.39 12.68 -13.00
C THR A 807 -24.71 12.27 -12.35
N GLY A 808 -25.30 13.17 -11.56
CA GLY A 808 -26.59 12.94 -10.89
C GLY A 808 -26.49 12.89 -9.37
N GLU A 809 -27.51 12.28 -8.76
CA GLU A 809 -27.63 12.07 -7.32
C GLU A 809 -26.73 10.93 -6.84
N TRP A 810 -26.04 11.15 -5.73
CA TRP A 810 -25.27 10.14 -5.02
C TRP A 810 -25.24 10.44 -3.53
N GLU A 811 -25.00 9.40 -2.75
CA GLU A 811 -24.81 9.48 -1.31
C GLU A 811 -23.65 8.57 -0.89
N PHE A 812 -22.90 9.01 0.11
CA PHE A 812 -21.74 8.26 0.61
C PHE A 812 -21.41 8.66 2.05
N THR A 813 -20.83 7.74 2.81
CA THR A 813 -20.31 8.01 4.15
C THR A 813 -18.78 8.02 4.11
N PHE A 814 -18.19 9.19 4.34
CA PHE A 814 -16.75 9.36 4.49
C PHE A 814 -16.34 9.21 5.95
N MET A 815 -15.05 8.97 6.19
CA MET A 815 -14.48 8.83 7.53
C MET A 815 -13.18 9.63 7.69
N THR A 816 -12.96 10.20 8.87
CA THR A 816 -11.68 10.79 9.27
C THR A 816 -11.25 10.30 10.65
N VAL A 817 -9.99 9.89 10.75
CA VAL A 817 -9.29 9.64 12.03
C VAL A 817 -8.45 10.84 12.47
N HIS A 818 -8.37 11.91 11.68
CA HIS A 818 -7.51 13.05 11.98
C HIS A 818 -7.91 13.81 13.26
N CYS A 819 -9.14 13.63 13.74
CA CYS A 819 -9.67 14.28 14.93
C CYS A 819 -9.51 13.42 16.21
N TRP A 820 -8.73 12.34 16.17
CA TRP A 820 -8.53 11.45 17.32
C TRP A 820 -8.06 12.20 18.57
N ASP A 821 -8.61 11.84 19.73
CA ASP A 821 -8.45 12.46 21.05
C ASP A 821 -8.92 13.92 21.19
N GLU A 822 -9.51 14.52 20.15
CA GLU A 822 -10.12 15.84 20.26
C GLU A 822 -11.40 15.83 21.10
N ASN A 823 -11.69 16.98 21.71
CA ASN A 823 -13.01 17.25 22.26
C ASN A 823 -13.96 17.68 21.14
N PRO A 824 -15.10 16.99 20.93
CA PRO A 824 -16.04 17.33 19.87
C PRO A 824 -16.89 18.57 20.12
N ASP A 825 -16.85 19.15 21.32
CA ASP A 825 -17.66 20.30 21.73
C ASP A 825 -17.32 21.55 20.88
N GLY A 826 -18.34 22.06 20.19
CA GLY A 826 -18.30 23.31 19.46
C GLY A 826 -18.80 23.20 18.02
N LYS A 827 -18.20 24.01 17.16
CA LYS A 827 -18.64 24.22 15.78
C LYS A 827 -17.94 23.28 14.81
N TRP A 828 -18.70 22.43 14.13
CA TRP A 828 -18.23 21.63 13.00
C TRP A 828 -18.66 22.29 11.69
N VAL A 829 -17.72 22.44 10.76
CA VAL A 829 -17.96 23.09 9.46
C VAL A 829 -17.69 22.09 8.33
N LEU A 830 -18.68 21.91 7.45
CA LEU A 830 -18.55 21.11 6.24
C LEU A 830 -18.52 22.06 5.03
N ASP A 831 -17.39 22.08 4.34
CA ASP A 831 -17.20 22.83 3.10
C ASP A 831 -17.23 21.89 1.90
N ILE A 832 -18.12 22.18 0.94
CA ILE A 832 -18.30 21.43 -0.31
C ILE A 832 -18.00 22.37 -1.46
N TYR A 833 -17.02 22.02 -2.27
CA TYR A 833 -16.58 22.80 -3.42
C TYR A 833 -16.92 22.05 -4.72
N ASP A 834 -17.31 22.81 -5.73
CA ASP A 834 -17.38 22.35 -7.11
C ASP A 834 -16.23 23.01 -7.90
N GLU A 835 -15.23 22.22 -8.30
CA GLU A 835 -13.99 22.70 -8.90
C GLU A 835 -13.80 22.16 -10.33
N PRO A 836 -14.62 22.59 -11.31
CA PRO A 836 -14.54 22.12 -12.68
C PRO A 836 -13.23 22.53 -13.37
N ALA A 837 -12.78 21.76 -14.35
CA ALA A 837 -11.60 22.12 -15.15
C ALA A 837 -11.85 23.40 -15.96
N ALA A 838 -10.80 24.21 -16.19
CA ALA A 838 -10.90 25.53 -16.85
C ALA A 838 -11.57 25.55 -18.24
N ASN A 839 -11.66 24.41 -18.92
CA ASN A 839 -12.27 24.25 -20.25
C ASN A 839 -13.54 23.38 -20.24
N SER A 840 -14.14 23.08 -19.07
CA SER A 840 -15.37 22.31 -19.01
C SER A 840 -16.54 23.18 -19.49
N PRO A 841 -17.38 22.71 -20.44
CA PRO A 841 -18.56 23.47 -20.86
C PRO A 841 -19.51 23.65 -19.68
N SER A 842 -20.06 24.86 -19.49
CA SER A 842 -21.05 25.10 -18.45
C SER A 842 -22.31 24.28 -18.76
N SER A 843 -22.48 23.14 -18.09
CA SER A 843 -23.72 22.36 -18.18
C SER A 843 -24.85 23.13 -17.50
N SER A 844 -26.05 23.11 -18.07
CA SER A 844 -27.23 23.81 -17.54
C SER A 844 -27.84 23.20 -16.26
N ASN A 845 -27.34 22.05 -15.80
CA ASN A 845 -27.89 21.37 -14.62
C ASN A 845 -27.20 21.89 -13.36
N ASP A 846 -27.98 22.32 -12.39
CA ASP A 846 -27.44 22.78 -11.11
C ASP A 846 -27.11 21.61 -10.18
N GLY A 847 -26.05 21.75 -9.37
CA GLY A 847 -25.82 20.83 -8.27
C GLY A 847 -26.69 21.19 -7.07
N HIS A 848 -26.97 20.23 -6.19
CA HIS A 848 -27.75 20.45 -4.97
C HIS A 848 -27.13 19.71 -3.79
N PHE A 849 -27.07 20.37 -2.65
CA PHE A 849 -26.76 19.76 -1.37
C PHE A 849 -28.06 19.40 -0.64
N ILE A 850 -28.33 18.11 -0.46
CA ILE A 850 -29.60 17.59 0.06
C ILE A 850 -29.51 17.35 1.58
N GLU A 851 -28.46 16.68 2.03
CA GLU A 851 -28.35 16.27 3.43
C GLU A 851 -26.90 15.98 3.79
N TRP A 852 -26.54 16.28 5.03
CA TRP A 852 -25.42 15.62 5.67
C TRP A 852 -25.73 15.20 7.10
N LYS A 853 -25.05 14.13 7.53
CA LYS A 853 -25.10 13.63 8.89
C LYS A 853 -23.68 13.49 9.43
N LEU A 854 -23.45 14.09 10.59
CA LEU A 854 -22.23 13.99 11.37
C LEU A 854 -22.41 12.91 12.43
N THR A 855 -21.58 11.88 12.40
CA THR A 855 -21.54 10.82 13.41
C THR A 855 -20.18 10.85 14.09
N LEU A 856 -20.19 11.13 15.38
CA LEU A 856 -19.01 11.17 16.24
C LEU A 856 -18.96 9.88 17.04
N LEU A 857 -17.81 9.23 17.05
CA LEU A 857 -17.54 8.03 17.85
C LEU A 857 -16.37 8.31 18.79
N GLY A 858 -16.47 7.81 20.02
CA GLY A 858 -15.42 8.03 21.02
C GLY A 858 -15.84 7.62 22.41
N THR A 859 -15.18 8.20 23.43
CA THR A 859 -15.39 7.85 24.83
C THR A 859 -15.63 9.08 25.70
N ALA A 860 -16.22 8.86 26.88
CA ALA A 860 -16.28 9.83 27.98
C ALA A 860 -15.37 9.39 29.14
N GLY A 861 -14.88 10.36 29.93
CA GLY A 861 -14.05 10.13 31.13
C GLY A 861 -12.65 10.71 31.05
N ASP A 862 -11.79 10.34 32.00
CA ASP A 862 -10.38 10.76 32.03
C ASP A 862 -9.61 10.18 30.84
N ARG A 863 -8.62 10.93 30.33
CA ARG A 863 -7.79 10.49 29.20
C ARG A 863 -7.03 9.22 29.53
N TYR A 864 -7.39 8.12 28.87
CA TYR A 864 -6.58 6.89 28.82
C TYR A 864 -5.22 7.19 28.14
N GLY A 865 -4.15 6.50 28.57
CA GLY A 865 -2.85 6.56 27.89
C GLY A 865 -1.97 7.83 28.08
N ARG A 866 -2.48 8.95 28.63
CA ARG A 866 -1.64 10.16 28.82
C ARG A 866 -0.56 10.00 29.89
N GLU A 867 -0.77 9.13 30.87
CA GLU A 867 0.29 8.76 31.82
C GLU A 867 1.35 7.87 31.18
N LEU A 868 0.99 7.01 30.23
CA LEU A 868 1.90 6.08 29.56
C LEU A 868 2.86 6.80 28.62
N SER A 869 2.38 7.72 27.78
CA SER A 869 3.27 8.50 26.88
C SER A 869 4.24 9.40 27.66
N LYS A 870 3.86 9.89 28.84
CA LYS A 870 4.73 10.65 29.76
C LYS A 870 5.70 9.75 30.53
N LYS A 871 5.26 8.57 30.99
CA LYS A 871 6.09 7.57 31.69
C LYS A 871 7.13 6.92 30.76
N VAL A 872 6.76 6.58 29.52
CA VAL A 872 7.69 6.06 28.50
C VAL A 872 8.70 7.14 28.10
N ARG A 873 8.28 8.41 27.94
CA ARG A 873 9.21 9.54 27.74
C ARG A 873 10.20 9.75 28.89
N THR A 874 9.82 9.42 30.12
CA THR A 874 10.66 9.66 31.32
C THR A 874 11.51 8.45 31.71
N ARG A 875 11.11 7.21 31.39
CA ARG A 875 11.90 5.99 31.65
C ARG A 875 13.07 5.78 30.68
N HIS A 876 13.12 6.48 29.55
CA HIS A 876 14.17 6.31 28.53
C HIS A 876 15.29 7.38 28.56
N SER A 877 15.48 8.11 29.66
CA SER A 877 16.76 8.80 29.88
C SER A 877 17.79 7.82 30.45
N PHE A 878 18.34 6.96 29.60
CA PHE A 878 19.58 6.25 29.93
C PHE A 878 20.67 7.31 30.08
N LYS A 879 21.17 7.55 31.31
CA LYS A 879 22.31 8.45 31.53
C LYS A 879 23.56 7.72 31.01
N PRO A 880 24.18 8.14 29.89
CA PRO A 880 25.42 7.53 29.44
C PRO A 880 26.50 7.83 30.48
N SER A 881 27.46 6.92 30.67
CA SER A 881 28.62 7.21 31.54
C SER A 881 29.30 8.50 31.09
N GLU A 882 29.82 9.32 32.03
CA GLU A 882 30.48 10.59 31.68
C GLU A 882 31.62 10.40 30.66
N ASN A 883 32.23 9.21 30.62
CA ASN A 883 33.27 8.83 29.66
C ASN A 883 32.72 8.65 28.22
N THR A 884 31.48 8.17 28.07
CA THR A 884 30.84 7.98 26.77
C THR A 884 30.43 9.33 26.17
N VAL A 885 29.89 10.24 26.99
CA VAL A 885 29.52 11.61 26.57
C VAL A 885 30.76 12.42 26.18
N ALA A 886 31.87 12.27 26.93
CA ALA A 886 33.14 12.91 26.59
C ALA A 886 33.71 12.40 25.25
N ARG A 887 33.54 11.10 24.95
CA ARG A 887 34.01 10.51 23.69
C ARG A 887 33.19 11.00 22.49
N ILE A 888 31.87 11.02 22.60
CA ILE A 888 30.97 11.47 21.52
C ILE A 888 31.21 12.94 21.20
N LYS A 889 31.33 13.80 22.22
CA LYS A 889 31.65 15.22 22.01
C LYS A 889 33.00 15.41 21.33
N ARG A 890 33.99 14.57 21.64
CA ARG A 890 35.31 14.61 20.99
C ARG A 890 35.21 14.25 19.52
N GLU A 891 34.46 13.21 19.18
CA GLU A 891 34.24 12.75 17.80
C GLU A 891 33.43 13.78 16.97
N GLU A 892 32.44 14.43 17.59
CA GLU A 892 31.65 15.51 16.97
C GLU A 892 32.49 16.76 16.69
N THR A 893 33.35 17.16 17.64
CA THR A 893 34.25 18.31 17.47
C THR A 893 35.30 18.02 16.40
N GLU A 894 35.88 16.82 16.35
CA GLU A 894 36.81 16.41 15.28
C GLU A 894 36.13 16.38 13.91
N ALA A 895 34.87 15.94 13.81
CA ALA A 895 34.11 15.95 12.58
C ALA A 895 33.78 17.37 12.09
N ALA A 896 33.36 18.27 13.00
CA ALA A 896 33.07 19.66 12.67
C ALA A 896 34.33 20.42 12.19
N ILE A 897 35.47 20.15 12.81
CA ILE A 897 36.76 20.73 12.42
C ILE A 897 37.19 20.21 11.05
N ASN A 898 37.03 18.92 10.76
CA ASN A 898 37.35 18.36 9.44
C ASN A 898 36.53 18.98 8.29
N VAL A 899 35.27 19.33 8.58
CA VAL A 899 34.42 20.05 7.61
C VAL A 899 34.91 21.48 7.41
N GLN A 900 35.29 22.20 8.48
CA GLN A 900 35.84 23.55 8.37
C GLN A 900 37.20 23.58 7.67
N VAL A 901 38.09 22.62 7.94
CA VAL A 901 39.39 22.50 7.27
C VAL A 901 39.21 22.24 5.78
N LYS A 902 38.28 21.35 5.40
CA LYS A 902 37.94 21.10 3.98
C LYS A 902 37.35 22.34 3.30
N ARG A 903 36.56 23.13 4.03
CA ARG A 903 35.95 24.36 3.51
C ARG A 903 37.00 25.47 3.31
N ALA A 904 37.86 25.70 4.30
CA ALA A 904 38.94 26.68 4.24
C ALA A 904 40.01 26.33 3.19
N SER A 905 40.31 25.04 3.00
CA SER A 905 41.21 24.59 1.93
C SER A 905 40.57 24.75 0.55
N SER A 906 39.26 24.51 0.40
CA SER A 906 38.56 24.77 -0.87
C SER A 906 38.45 26.26 -1.21
N GLU A 907 38.25 27.13 -0.22
CA GLU A 907 38.11 28.58 -0.40
C GLU A 907 39.45 29.28 -0.70
N LYS A 908 40.57 28.77 -0.18
CA LYS A 908 41.91 29.29 -0.53
C LYS A 908 42.44 28.76 -1.87
N ILE A 909 42.08 27.55 -2.29
CA ILE A 909 42.40 27.01 -3.63
C ILE A 909 41.71 27.82 -4.74
N GLN A 910 40.56 28.45 -4.46
CA GLN A 910 39.90 29.34 -5.42
C GLN A 910 40.53 30.75 -5.51
N LYS A 911 41.46 31.14 -4.63
CA LYS A 911 41.93 32.55 -4.53
C LYS A 911 43.43 32.81 -4.70
N ALA A 912 44.30 31.82 -4.95
CA ALA A 912 45.74 32.08 -5.14
C ALA A 912 46.33 31.39 -6.36
N GLY A 913 46.84 32.21 -7.30
CA GLY A 913 47.65 31.79 -8.45
C GLY A 913 49.16 32.01 -8.22
N GLU A 914 49.72 31.60 -7.08
CA GLU A 914 51.17 31.68 -6.81
C GLU A 914 51.73 30.44 -6.07
N SER A 915 53.05 30.24 -6.18
CA SER A 915 53.81 28.98 -6.08
C SER A 915 53.87 28.25 -4.71
N PRO A 916 54.15 26.91 -4.68
CA PRO A 916 53.94 26.02 -3.53
C PRO A 916 55.13 25.93 -2.56
N GLN A 917 55.67 27.05 -2.08
CA GLN A 917 56.73 27.05 -1.04
C GLN A 917 56.36 27.78 0.26
N SER A 918 55.23 28.50 0.32
CA SER A 918 54.70 29.10 1.56
C SER A 918 53.67 28.22 2.29
N PHE A 919 53.33 27.04 1.75
CA PHE A 919 52.24 26.19 2.26
C PHE A 919 52.59 25.43 3.57
N SER A 920 53.87 25.29 3.92
CA SER A 920 54.28 24.51 5.10
C SER A 920 54.22 25.31 6.40
N SER A 921 54.55 26.61 6.37
CA SER A 921 54.60 27.40 7.61
C SER A 921 53.22 27.72 8.17
N ASP A 922 52.24 27.97 7.29
CA ASP A 922 50.91 28.41 7.71
C ASP A 922 50.03 27.26 8.24
N VAL A 923 50.32 26.02 7.83
CA VAL A 923 49.65 24.82 8.34
C VAL A 923 50.12 24.51 9.77
N ASP A 924 51.41 24.69 10.05
CA ASP A 924 51.95 24.53 11.41
C ASP A 924 51.39 25.59 12.36
N THR A 925 51.23 26.85 11.91
CA THR A 925 50.60 27.91 12.71
C THR A 925 49.13 27.61 13.05
N LEU A 926 48.39 26.98 12.12
CA LEU A 926 47.01 26.55 12.35
C LEU A 926 46.91 25.36 13.31
N PHE A 927 47.86 24.42 13.25
CA PHE A 927 47.96 23.32 14.22
C PHE A 927 48.40 23.78 15.61
N ASP A 928 49.21 24.83 15.71
CA ASP A 928 49.57 25.45 16.99
C ASP A 928 48.39 26.23 17.59
N GLN A 929 47.65 27.00 16.78
CA GLN A 929 46.40 27.64 17.20
C GLN A 929 45.34 26.62 17.66
N LEU A 930 45.27 25.46 16.98
CA LEU A 930 44.41 24.35 17.37
C LEU A 930 44.82 23.75 18.73
N ARG A 931 46.12 23.59 18.98
CA ARG A 931 46.64 23.10 20.27
C ARG A 931 46.32 24.07 21.41
N ASP A 932 46.36 25.37 21.15
CA ASP A 932 46.04 26.38 22.16
C ASP A 932 44.54 26.46 22.47
N LEU A 933 43.68 26.31 21.46
CA LEU A 933 42.22 26.23 21.66
C LEU A 933 41.80 24.98 22.44
N ILE A 934 42.43 23.83 22.17
CA ILE A 934 42.19 22.59 22.93
C ILE A 934 42.62 22.75 24.39
N LYS A 935 43.78 23.37 24.65
CA LYS A 935 44.20 23.68 26.03
C LYS A 935 43.25 24.64 26.73
N GLU A 936 42.68 25.61 26.00
CA GLU A 936 41.73 26.57 26.56
C GLU A 936 40.42 25.89 26.95
N GLU A 937 39.90 24.98 26.12
CA GLU A 937 38.72 24.15 26.43
C GLU A 937 38.98 23.15 27.56
N GLU A 938 40.15 22.52 27.60
CA GLU A 938 40.55 21.64 28.70
C GLU A 938 40.63 22.41 30.03
N SER A 939 41.13 23.65 30.02
CA SER A 939 41.15 24.52 31.21
C SER A 939 39.74 24.90 31.67
N LYS A 940 38.81 25.21 30.75
CA LYS A 940 37.41 25.52 31.05
C LYS A 940 36.66 24.30 31.59
N THR A 941 37.04 23.10 31.14
CA THR A 941 36.49 21.82 31.62
C THR A 941 37.05 21.46 33.00
N HIS A 942 38.31 21.81 33.27
CA HIS A 942 38.95 21.68 34.58
C HIS A 942 38.34 22.66 35.60
N GLU A 943 38.12 23.92 35.24
CA GLU A 943 37.43 24.92 36.07
C GLU A 943 36.01 24.48 36.42
N LYS A 944 35.25 23.95 35.46
CA LYS A 944 33.92 23.37 35.71
C LYS A 944 33.97 22.13 36.61
N ARG A 945 35.02 21.30 36.51
CA ARG A 945 35.25 20.17 37.43
C ARG A 945 35.54 20.66 38.85
N VAL A 946 36.36 21.70 39.02
CA VAL A 946 36.67 22.30 40.33
C VAL A 946 35.43 22.95 40.95
N LEU A 947 34.62 23.67 40.16
CA LEU A 947 33.34 24.24 40.61
C LEU A 947 32.34 23.15 41.02
N LYS A 948 32.25 22.05 40.27
CA LYS A 948 31.35 20.92 40.59
C LYS A 948 31.83 20.09 41.79
N GLN A 949 33.15 20.02 42.01
CA GLN A 949 33.75 19.45 43.23
C GLN A 949 33.55 20.36 44.45
N GLN A 950 33.61 21.69 44.26
CA GLN A 950 33.27 22.68 45.30
C GLN A 950 31.77 22.65 45.64
N GLU A 951 30.88 22.48 44.67
CA GLU A 951 29.44 22.26 44.88
C GLU A 951 29.17 20.92 45.58
N SER A 952 29.85 19.84 45.19
CA SER A 952 29.69 18.52 45.86
C SER A 952 30.28 18.51 47.28
N SER A 953 31.30 19.34 47.54
CA SER A 953 31.87 19.60 48.87
C SER A 953 30.96 20.52 49.72
N MET A 954 30.22 21.44 49.11
CA MET A 954 29.19 22.24 49.78
C MET A 954 27.96 21.38 50.11
N LEU A 955 27.54 20.50 49.20
CA LEU A 955 26.41 19.58 49.38
C LEU A 955 26.69 18.43 50.37
N SER A 956 27.96 18.07 50.61
CA SER A 956 28.33 17.12 51.67
C SER A 956 28.55 17.76 53.04
N LYS A 957 28.64 19.10 53.10
CA LYS A 957 28.68 19.87 54.36
C LYS A 957 27.30 20.43 54.77
N GLU A 958 26.35 20.55 53.85
CA GLU A 958 24.95 20.89 54.16
C GLU A 958 24.08 19.70 54.60
N SER A 959 24.61 18.47 54.60
CA SER A 959 23.90 17.28 55.10
C SER A 959 24.24 16.89 56.55
N HIS A 960 24.95 17.76 57.30
CA HIS A 960 25.25 17.54 58.72
C HIS A 960 24.72 18.60 59.69
N ASP A 961 24.10 19.68 59.21
CA ASP A 961 23.44 20.64 60.09
C ASP A 961 22.24 21.27 59.36
N ARG A 962 21.04 20.69 59.56
CA ARG A 962 19.76 21.41 59.67
C ARG A 962 18.61 20.42 59.87
N GLU A 963 18.22 20.30 61.14
CA GLU A 963 16.82 20.16 61.53
C GLU A 963 15.96 21.17 60.74
N PHE A 964 14.85 20.73 60.16
CA PHE A 964 13.67 21.60 60.01
C PHE A 964 12.40 20.75 60.05
N SER A 965 11.64 21.00 61.12
CA SER A 965 10.18 21.13 61.19
C SER A 965 9.31 20.27 60.28
N GLN A 966 8.53 19.42 60.92
CA GLN A 966 7.36 18.72 60.40
C GLN A 966 6.34 19.67 59.72
N PRO A 967 5.67 19.22 58.64
CA PRO A 967 4.32 19.66 58.32
C PRO A 967 3.34 19.00 59.30
N ASN A 968 2.40 19.78 59.83
CA ASN A 968 1.31 19.32 60.69
C ASN A 968 0.48 18.22 59.99
N VAL A 969 0.69 16.96 60.40
CA VAL A 969 -0.34 15.92 60.41
C VAL A 969 -0.37 15.34 61.82
N ASN A 970 -1.49 15.56 62.49
CA ASN A 970 -1.70 15.22 63.90
C ASN A 970 -1.92 13.69 64.05
N LEU A 971 -0.84 12.92 64.14
CA LEU A 971 -0.86 11.50 64.53
C LEU A 971 -0.36 11.34 65.97
N LYS A 972 -1.05 11.97 66.92
CA LYS A 972 -0.97 11.59 68.33
C LYS A 972 -1.99 10.48 68.59
N SER A 973 -1.56 9.22 68.48
CA SER A 973 -2.04 8.08 69.30
C SER A 973 -1.66 6.68 68.74
N VAL A 974 -0.51 6.50 68.09
CA VAL A 974 -0.03 5.13 67.82
C VAL A 974 0.79 4.65 69.04
N PRO A 975 0.37 3.60 69.77
CA PRO A 975 1.05 3.15 70.98
C PRO A 975 2.45 2.59 70.71
N HIS A 976 3.33 2.77 71.69
CA HIS A 976 4.76 2.43 71.65
C HIS A 976 5.07 0.96 71.30
N GLU A 977 4.08 0.07 71.43
CA GLU A 977 4.15 -1.37 71.13
C GLU A 977 4.10 -1.70 69.63
N LYS A 978 3.53 -0.83 68.77
CA LYS A 978 3.44 -1.08 67.31
C LYS A 978 4.76 -0.76 66.56
N LYS A 979 5.59 0.14 67.11
CA LYS A 979 6.89 0.52 66.52
C LYS A 979 7.96 -0.55 66.73
N THR A 980 7.90 -1.23 67.86
CA THR A 980 8.83 -2.32 68.23
C THR A 980 8.65 -3.56 67.37
N PHE A 981 7.42 -3.86 66.91
CA PHE A 981 7.16 -4.99 66.01
C PHE A 981 7.74 -4.75 64.61
N LEU A 982 7.55 -3.55 64.04
CA LEU A 982 8.03 -3.21 62.70
C LEU A 982 9.57 -3.13 62.64
N ASP A 983 10.20 -2.60 63.70
CA ASP A 983 11.66 -2.52 63.82
C ASP A 983 12.31 -3.91 63.97
N GLU A 984 11.66 -4.84 64.68
CA GLU A 984 12.13 -6.23 64.80
C GLU A 984 12.00 -6.99 63.47
N LEU A 985 10.93 -6.71 62.71
CA LEU A 985 10.65 -7.33 61.40
C LEU A 985 11.67 -6.92 60.34
N LEU A 986 12.01 -5.64 60.31
CA LEU A 986 13.04 -5.09 59.42
C LEU A 986 14.44 -5.64 59.78
N ARG A 987 14.73 -5.84 61.06
CA ARG A 987 15.98 -6.49 61.51
C ARG A 987 16.09 -7.95 61.05
N GLN A 988 15.00 -8.70 61.10
CA GLN A 988 14.99 -10.10 60.68
C GLN A 988 15.16 -10.25 59.16
N LEU A 989 14.55 -9.37 58.37
CA LEU A 989 14.73 -9.31 56.92
C LEU A 989 16.15 -8.91 56.51
N ASP A 990 16.76 -7.93 57.20
CA ASP A 990 18.14 -7.51 56.96
C ASP A 990 19.15 -8.63 57.30
N THR A 991 18.85 -9.46 58.31
CA THR A 991 19.68 -10.63 58.66
C THR A 991 19.61 -11.73 57.61
N ILE A 992 18.45 -11.94 56.99
CA ILE A 992 18.25 -12.92 55.90
C ILE A 992 18.93 -12.45 54.61
N SER A 993 18.85 -11.16 54.29
CA SER A 993 19.51 -10.57 53.11
C SER A 993 21.04 -10.66 53.18
N LYS A 994 21.63 -10.66 54.38
CA LYS A 994 23.09 -10.63 54.57
C LYS A 994 23.78 -12.00 54.64
N ASN A 995 23.04 -13.11 54.65
CA ASN A 995 23.63 -14.47 54.67
C ASN A 995 22.90 -15.41 53.69
N PRO A 996 23.34 -15.48 52.41
CA PRO A 996 22.69 -16.30 51.38
C PRO A 996 22.76 -17.82 51.64
N ASP A 997 23.72 -18.29 52.45
CA ASP A 997 23.99 -19.72 52.67
C ASP A 997 23.12 -20.39 53.76
N LEU A 998 22.19 -19.65 54.39
CA LEU A 998 21.23 -20.21 55.37
C LEU A 998 20.01 -20.89 54.71
N GLY A 999 19.98 -21.00 53.38
CA GLY A 999 18.86 -21.53 52.60
C GLY A 999 18.49 -23.00 52.84
N HIS A 1000 19.37 -23.81 53.44
CA HIS A 1000 19.23 -25.28 53.48
C HIS A 1000 18.81 -25.91 54.82
N ASP A 1001 18.69 -25.17 55.93
CA ASP A 1001 18.19 -25.76 57.20
C ASP A 1001 16.66 -25.68 57.30
N LYS A 1002 16.00 -26.79 56.97
CA LYS A 1002 14.52 -26.93 57.02
C LYS A 1002 13.95 -26.80 58.45
N SER A 1003 14.76 -26.99 59.50
CA SER A 1003 14.28 -26.93 60.89
C SER A 1003 14.06 -25.48 61.37
N LEU A 1004 14.92 -24.55 60.93
CA LEU A 1004 14.84 -23.14 61.28
C LEU A 1004 13.67 -22.42 60.58
N LYS A 1005 13.45 -22.72 59.28
CA LYS A 1005 12.33 -22.17 58.49
C LYS A 1005 10.96 -22.52 59.09
N LYS A 1006 10.82 -23.69 59.71
CA LYS A 1006 9.57 -24.15 60.33
C LYS A 1006 9.30 -23.48 61.69
N SER A 1007 10.35 -23.25 62.48
CA SER A 1007 10.28 -22.54 63.77
C SER A 1007 9.93 -21.05 63.59
N GLN A 1008 10.55 -20.39 62.61
CA GLN A 1008 10.32 -18.98 62.29
C GLN A 1008 8.93 -18.75 61.69
N SER A 1009 8.49 -19.59 60.73
CA SER A 1009 7.14 -19.50 60.14
C SER A 1009 6.04 -19.75 61.17
N SER A 1010 6.28 -20.62 62.15
CA SER A 1010 5.32 -20.91 63.23
C SER A 1010 5.10 -19.70 64.14
N ARG A 1011 6.20 -19.06 64.59
CA ARG A 1011 6.13 -17.86 65.46
C ARG A 1011 5.47 -16.68 64.75
N PHE A 1012 5.68 -16.53 63.45
CA PHE A 1012 5.09 -15.47 62.65
C PHE A 1012 3.58 -15.65 62.42
N SER A 1013 3.13 -16.87 62.14
CA SER A 1013 1.71 -17.19 62.01
C SER A 1013 0.94 -17.02 63.34
N GLU A 1014 1.62 -17.19 64.48
CA GLU A 1014 1.05 -16.99 65.81
C GLU A 1014 0.92 -15.49 66.16
N ALA A 1015 1.90 -14.66 65.74
CA ALA A 1015 1.84 -13.20 65.89
C ALA A 1015 0.70 -12.55 65.07
N ILE A 1016 0.47 -13.02 63.83
CA ILE A 1016 -0.63 -12.54 62.97
C ILE A 1016 -2.00 -12.92 63.54
N LYS A 1017 -2.14 -14.11 64.16
CA LYS A 1017 -3.39 -14.52 64.80
C LYS A 1017 -3.78 -13.65 66.00
N HIS A 1018 -2.82 -13.02 66.67
CA HIS A 1018 -3.06 -12.17 67.84
C HIS A 1018 -3.35 -10.70 67.50
N HIS A 1019 -3.22 -10.28 66.24
CA HIS A 1019 -3.59 -8.95 65.76
C HIS A 1019 -4.80 -9.05 64.81
N LYS A 1020 -6.00 -9.16 65.40
CA LYS A 1020 -7.26 -8.86 64.71
C LYS A 1020 -7.77 -7.51 65.20
N THR A 1021 -7.60 -6.48 64.39
CA THR A 1021 -8.17 -5.14 64.59
C THR A 1021 -9.27 -4.90 63.54
N GLU A 1022 -10.29 -4.10 63.89
CA GLU A 1022 -11.50 -3.85 63.08
C GLU A 1022 -11.30 -2.75 62.00
N ASP A 1023 -10.06 -2.36 61.69
CA ASP A 1023 -9.75 -1.26 60.77
C ASP A 1023 -9.35 -1.76 59.38
N SER A 1024 -10.07 -1.35 58.32
CA SER A 1024 -9.98 -1.98 56.98
C SER A 1024 -8.64 -1.73 56.27
N GLU A 1025 -7.96 -0.62 56.58
CA GLU A 1025 -6.65 -0.31 55.99
C GLU A 1025 -5.52 -1.18 56.58
N GLU A 1026 -5.60 -1.58 57.86
CA GLU A 1026 -4.62 -2.49 58.47
C GLU A 1026 -4.76 -3.93 57.92
N GLN A 1027 -5.98 -4.30 57.50
CA GLN A 1027 -6.29 -5.61 56.94
C GLN A 1027 -5.71 -5.78 55.52
N GLU A 1028 -5.74 -4.72 54.72
CA GLU A 1028 -5.18 -4.70 53.35
C GLU A 1028 -3.65 -4.81 53.36
N VAL A 1029 -2.98 -4.08 54.28
CA VAL A 1029 -1.53 -4.16 54.45
C VAL A 1029 -1.08 -5.54 54.93
N ALA A 1030 -1.85 -6.17 55.84
CA ALA A 1030 -1.57 -7.52 56.31
C ALA A 1030 -1.78 -8.59 55.22
N GLU A 1031 -2.79 -8.42 54.37
CA GLU A 1031 -3.04 -9.30 53.21
C GLU A 1031 -1.95 -9.17 52.15
N ASP A 1032 -1.47 -7.96 51.88
CA ASP A 1032 -0.40 -7.74 50.90
C ASP A 1032 0.95 -8.24 51.40
N LEU A 1033 1.24 -8.12 52.69
CA LEU A 1033 2.40 -8.77 53.32
C LEU A 1033 2.29 -10.30 53.30
N ALA A 1034 1.09 -10.85 53.48
CA ALA A 1034 0.87 -12.29 53.36
C ALA A 1034 1.06 -12.79 51.92
N LYS A 1035 0.65 -12.02 50.91
CA LYS A 1035 0.88 -12.31 49.48
C LYS A 1035 2.37 -12.24 49.14
N LEU A 1036 3.08 -11.21 49.61
CA LEU A 1036 4.52 -11.08 49.41
C LEU A 1036 5.29 -12.24 50.04
N MET A 1037 4.90 -12.67 51.25
CA MET A 1037 5.50 -13.83 51.92
C MET A 1037 5.13 -15.16 51.26
N HIS A 1038 3.95 -15.28 50.65
CA HIS A 1038 3.61 -16.45 49.82
C HIS A 1038 4.52 -16.52 48.58
N TYR A 1039 4.84 -15.37 47.99
CA TYR A 1039 5.75 -15.26 46.86
C TYR A 1039 7.19 -15.66 47.25
N LEU A 1040 7.70 -15.13 48.37
CA LEU A 1040 9.04 -15.44 48.90
C LEU A 1040 9.20 -16.88 49.45
N LYS A 1041 8.10 -17.59 49.70
CA LYS A 1041 8.12 -19.02 50.11
C LYS A 1041 8.11 -19.96 48.90
N LYS A 1042 7.84 -19.42 47.71
CA LYS A 1042 7.70 -20.15 46.43
C LYS A 1042 8.98 -20.10 45.59
N GLU A 1043 9.78 -19.04 45.75
CA GLU A 1043 11.23 -19.03 45.48
C GLU A 1043 12.01 -19.79 46.57
#